data_AF-A0A2D7A277-F1
#
_entry.id   AF-A0A2D7A277-F1
#
_cell.length_a   1.000
_cell.length_b   1.000
_cell.length_c   1.000
_cell.angle_alpha   90.00
_cell.angle_beta   90.00
_cell.angle_gamma   90.00
#
_symmetry.space_group_name_H-M   'P 1'
#
loop_
_entity.id
_entity.type
_entity.pdbx_description
1 polymer ?
#
loop_
_entity_poly.entity_id
_entity_poly.type
_entity_poly.pdbx_seq_one_letter_code
_entity_poly.pdbx_strand_id
1 'polypeptide(L)'
;NYDDQFSALETQINALASTVAGLSQVQSDLSSLAGTVASLSSSVAGLGSQIDTAVADGLADITADVAAIQTAVADVASSEEVAALQTAVDDSQTDLDELLANSSVFNGNVTINSVSTLAAFKAMGSTLAIINGSVDIDVSAEMSQADVQTVVNEMLTITGDFAYDAVTAVPETTFTNLSGVQSVTVSQEGGYRFPALVSATNISLGTTFSSKIGVIDFGLLTSVTKFSSTADHQVHFSKATNFHITSLPRYGASLSVLLDEGSTFLMDALTDTNSADVQTALALTIEGPAEMNISKLDGKGGTLSLKDVVKATVTDYDGTITLLTGVETFSSNNVVAITHAAAADLVSFTAKGVLDPNATTASPDTSGPVINLASKGDLTDVTLTGDFESITLNGNNNMTTATIGATASNGIIDLTDNGDLVTLDTTGSSATGFTLTNNDNLTSAAIQTTMIAGTGTSAVIDGAVIVTNNDDMTELEIWSSGLKTLTITGNSDLTKITGDKIIAIGATAGPSVSISGNDLEASVAQVLTATTGAFTTNSNIGSLAAYLKLVQADVKSNAAVYFDTVQSTTSSVSVETGSTTTGAVAANVILLTTPGSGGVTTGNNSAVKEQRAWQIPNVSGLGIRLAIDSAETLHNGTAYGTVTTVGNMALDLVALKATLATDRATTLGTTLDVKAEGHPLMPSVAFRTSVTSATGSNGENYTNDQVAAIGAGTNNAFVTSYDNFTITIDGLSATASISTASASGAAARNAIASQLAQTWNTKYGTVGSVSGDMSLWAANGDYVSGTISISLKASTSGSRGFGKAVSIAWAKATAAQVSMATAGVVTTAAQVADWTIGATEASSDNTAAASALVMTLTEVTNSVTSTGSNAVVTFDAVASAKAPIELATTNILYTPTGTGNATTTTANIYPTDARGTVVNGEGANEGTTSAVVARVSTDRSQWTFTGS
;
A
#
# COMPACT_ATOMS: atom_id res chain seq x y z
N ASN A 1 -45.06 -160.23 111.58
CA ASN A 1 -44.91 -161.11 110.40
C ASN A 1 -46.28 -161.30 109.76
N TYR A 2 -46.45 -160.89 108.51
CA TYR A 2 -47.69 -160.82 107.70
C TYR A 2 -48.43 -159.49 107.68
N ASP A 3 -48.70 -158.84 108.81
CA ASP A 3 -49.46 -157.57 108.78
C ASP A 3 -48.70 -156.45 108.03
N ASP A 4 -47.38 -156.42 108.18
CA ASP A 4 -46.50 -155.48 107.48
C ASP A 4 -46.52 -155.67 105.95
N GLN A 5 -46.83 -156.88 105.45
CA GLN A 5 -46.85 -157.19 104.02
C GLN A 5 -48.15 -156.73 103.34
N PHE A 6 -49.30 -156.75 104.02
CA PHE A 6 -50.57 -156.33 103.44
C PHE A 6 -50.68 -154.81 103.38
N SER A 7 -50.22 -154.09 104.42
CA SER A 7 -50.09 -152.62 104.39
C SER A 7 -49.13 -152.15 103.30
N ALA A 8 -48.06 -152.92 103.01
CA ALA A 8 -47.18 -152.64 101.89
C ALA A 8 -47.90 -152.80 100.53
N LEU A 9 -48.76 -153.82 100.39
CA LEU A 9 -49.54 -154.06 99.17
C LEU A 9 -50.64 -153.01 98.95
N GLU A 10 -51.36 -152.60 100.00
CA GLU A 10 -52.35 -151.51 99.92
C GLU A 10 -51.70 -150.17 99.57
N THR A 11 -50.52 -149.89 100.14
CA THR A 11 -49.70 -148.72 99.76
C THR A 11 -49.31 -148.78 98.28
N GLN A 12 -48.95 -149.96 97.76
CA GLN A 12 -48.64 -150.14 96.33
C GLN A 12 -49.87 -149.94 95.43
N ILE A 13 -51.06 -150.44 95.82
CA ILE A 13 -52.29 -150.28 95.03
C ILE A 13 -52.74 -148.81 94.99
N ASN A 14 -52.71 -148.10 96.12
CA ASN A 14 -53.04 -146.67 96.16
C ASN A 14 -52.02 -145.84 95.35
N ALA A 15 -50.74 -146.22 95.38
CA ALA A 15 -49.72 -145.63 94.50
C ALA A 15 -50.03 -145.89 93.02
N LEU A 16 -50.52 -147.09 92.67
CA LEU A 16 -50.90 -147.44 91.30
C LEU A 16 -52.15 -146.67 90.83
N ALA A 17 -53.17 -146.53 91.67
CA ALA A 17 -54.37 -145.74 91.34
C ALA A 17 -54.03 -144.26 91.13
N SER A 18 -53.15 -143.69 91.97
CA SER A 18 -52.60 -142.34 91.79
C SER A 18 -51.83 -142.21 90.47
N THR A 19 -51.05 -143.25 90.11
CA THR A 19 -50.33 -143.30 88.82
C THR A 19 -51.30 -143.32 87.63
N VAL A 20 -52.40 -144.09 87.69
CA VAL A 20 -53.41 -144.17 86.62
C VAL A 20 -54.19 -142.86 86.45
N ALA A 21 -54.57 -142.20 87.56
CA ALA A 21 -55.17 -140.87 87.50
C ALA A 21 -54.20 -139.84 86.89
N GLY A 22 -52.92 -139.93 87.24
CA GLY A 22 -51.84 -139.17 86.62
C GLY A 22 -51.77 -139.38 85.10
N LEU A 23 -51.89 -140.62 84.61
CA LEU A 23 -51.88 -140.92 83.18
C LEU A 23 -53.11 -140.36 82.43
N SER A 24 -54.30 -140.39 83.03
CA SER A 24 -55.50 -139.80 82.40
C SER A 24 -55.37 -138.27 82.28
N GLN A 25 -54.79 -137.61 83.29
CA GLN A 25 -54.47 -136.18 83.21
C GLN A 25 -53.47 -135.89 82.08
N VAL A 26 -52.40 -136.70 81.96
CA VAL A 26 -51.42 -136.58 80.87
C VAL A 26 -52.07 -136.69 79.49
N GLN A 27 -53.08 -137.55 79.31
CA GLN A 27 -53.79 -137.70 78.04
C GLN A 27 -54.64 -136.47 77.69
N SER A 28 -55.33 -135.88 78.68
CA SER A 28 -56.07 -134.62 78.51
C SER A 28 -55.14 -133.46 78.16
N ASP A 29 -53.99 -133.39 78.85
CA ASP A 29 -52.96 -132.39 78.60
C ASP A 29 -52.38 -132.55 77.18
N LEU A 30 -52.17 -133.79 76.71
CA LEU A 30 -51.67 -134.07 75.36
C LEU A 30 -52.67 -133.66 74.27
N SER A 31 -53.98 -133.86 74.49
CA SER A 31 -55.01 -133.40 73.55
C SER A 31 -55.09 -131.88 73.47
N SER A 32 -54.93 -131.18 74.60
CA SER A 32 -54.89 -129.71 74.64
C SER A 32 -53.61 -129.16 73.97
N LEU A 33 -52.48 -129.85 74.16
CA LEU A 33 -51.23 -129.54 73.49
C LEU A 33 -51.37 -129.71 71.97
N ALA A 34 -52.03 -130.77 71.49
CA ALA A 34 -52.28 -130.97 70.07
C ALA A 34 -53.12 -129.84 69.44
N GLY A 35 -54.16 -129.38 70.12
CA GLY A 35 -54.93 -128.20 69.69
C GLY A 35 -54.09 -126.93 69.63
N THR A 36 -53.24 -126.72 70.64
CA THR A 36 -52.28 -125.59 70.67
C THR A 36 -51.30 -125.66 69.50
N VAL A 37 -50.75 -126.86 69.20
CA VAL A 37 -49.82 -127.09 68.09
C VAL A 37 -50.48 -126.82 66.74
N ALA A 38 -51.72 -127.24 66.53
CA ALA A 38 -52.45 -126.98 65.28
C ALA A 38 -52.69 -125.48 65.04
N SER A 39 -53.07 -124.74 66.10
CA SER A 39 -53.23 -123.28 66.00
C SER A 39 -51.90 -122.59 65.73
N LEU A 40 -50.81 -123.03 66.37
CA LEU A 40 -49.47 -122.50 66.13
C LEU A 40 -49.02 -122.76 64.69
N SER A 41 -49.28 -123.95 64.15
CA SER A 41 -48.96 -124.31 62.76
C SER A 41 -49.67 -123.41 61.75
N SER A 42 -50.95 -123.08 61.98
CA SER A 42 -51.70 -122.17 61.10
C SER A 42 -51.17 -120.73 61.16
N SER A 43 -50.83 -120.23 62.36
CA SER A 43 -50.24 -118.90 62.52
C SER A 43 -48.86 -118.82 61.85
N VAL A 44 -48.02 -119.86 62.01
CA VAL A 44 -46.70 -119.94 61.37
C VAL A 44 -46.80 -119.97 59.85
N ALA A 45 -47.79 -120.68 59.28
CA ALA A 45 -47.99 -120.71 57.83
C ALA A 45 -48.43 -119.35 57.25
N GLY A 46 -49.24 -118.58 57.99
CA GLY A 46 -49.67 -117.23 57.59
C GLY A 46 -48.57 -116.16 57.69
N LEU A 47 -47.64 -116.32 58.64
CA LEU A 47 -46.52 -115.38 58.83
C LEU A 47 -45.59 -115.32 57.63
N GLY A 48 -45.34 -116.43 56.92
CA GLY A 48 -44.43 -116.45 55.76
C GLY A 48 -44.81 -115.44 54.69
N SER A 49 -46.05 -115.50 54.18
CA SER A 49 -46.50 -114.60 53.12
C SER A 49 -46.62 -113.14 53.57
N GLN A 50 -47.02 -112.87 54.82
CA GLN A 50 -47.10 -111.49 55.33
C GLN A 50 -45.73 -110.88 55.55
N ILE A 51 -44.76 -111.66 56.06
CA ILE A 51 -43.38 -111.24 56.21
C ILE A 51 -42.76 -111.00 54.83
N ASP A 52 -42.94 -111.90 53.87
CA ASP A 52 -42.36 -111.75 52.53
C ASP A 52 -42.87 -110.49 51.81
N THR A 53 -44.19 -110.20 51.87
CA THR A 53 -44.75 -108.97 51.29
C THR A 53 -44.27 -107.71 52.02
N ALA A 54 -44.32 -107.70 53.36
CA ALA A 54 -43.88 -106.53 54.13
C ALA A 54 -42.37 -106.24 53.96
N VAL A 55 -41.55 -107.29 53.85
CA VAL A 55 -40.11 -107.19 53.57
C VAL A 55 -39.88 -106.70 52.15
N ALA A 56 -40.61 -107.22 51.15
CA ALA A 56 -40.46 -106.78 49.76
C ALA A 56 -40.83 -105.30 49.56
N ASP A 57 -41.97 -104.86 50.12
CA ASP A 57 -42.42 -103.46 50.05
C ASP A 57 -41.43 -102.53 50.77
N GLY A 58 -41.00 -102.90 51.99
CA GLY A 58 -40.00 -102.14 52.73
C GLY A 58 -38.65 -102.04 52.00
N LEU A 59 -38.21 -103.10 51.33
CA LEU A 59 -37.00 -103.08 50.50
C LEU A 59 -37.17 -102.21 49.25
N ALA A 60 -38.37 -102.19 48.65
CA ALA A 60 -38.66 -101.35 47.49
C ALA A 60 -38.63 -99.86 47.86
N ASP A 61 -39.24 -99.47 48.98
CA ASP A 61 -39.22 -98.10 49.51
C ASP A 61 -37.78 -97.67 49.85
N ILE A 62 -37.01 -98.54 50.53
CA ILE A 62 -35.59 -98.29 50.81
C ILE A 62 -34.80 -98.11 49.52
N THR A 63 -35.08 -98.92 48.48
CA THR A 63 -34.40 -98.79 47.18
C THR A 63 -34.73 -97.46 46.51
N ALA A 64 -35.98 -97.01 46.59
CA ALA A 64 -36.42 -95.73 46.05
C ALA A 64 -35.77 -94.55 46.80
N ASP A 65 -35.75 -94.58 48.13
CA ASP A 65 -35.07 -93.57 48.96
C ASP A 65 -33.57 -93.53 48.68
N VAL A 66 -32.93 -94.70 48.53
CA VAL A 66 -31.50 -94.79 48.16
C VAL A 66 -31.25 -94.16 46.78
N ALA A 67 -32.11 -94.42 45.79
CA ALA A 67 -31.97 -93.81 44.47
C ALA A 67 -32.16 -92.28 44.50
N ALA A 68 -33.11 -91.79 45.29
CA ALA A 68 -33.34 -90.36 45.50
C ALA A 68 -32.14 -89.69 46.19
N ILE A 69 -31.58 -90.32 47.23
CA ILE A 69 -30.37 -89.84 47.91
C ILE A 69 -29.17 -89.84 46.96
N GLN A 70 -28.96 -90.89 46.17
CA GLN A 70 -27.88 -90.95 45.17
C GLN A 70 -28.00 -89.82 44.15
N THR A 71 -29.21 -89.51 43.69
CA THR A 71 -29.47 -88.40 42.78
C THR A 71 -29.17 -87.06 43.45
N ALA A 72 -29.67 -86.84 44.67
CA ALA A 72 -29.44 -85.59 45.40
C ALA A 72 -27.96 -85.36 45.75
N VAL A 73 -27.21 -86.43 46.05
CA VAL A 73 -25.76 -86.35 46.34
C VAL A 73 -24.94 -86.09 45.08
N ALA A 74 -25.40 -86.50 43.89
CA ALA A 74 -24.70 -86.25 42.64
C ALA A 74 -24.69 -84.75 42.23
N ASP A 75 -25.70 -83.99 42.66
CA ASP A 75 -25.80 -82.54 42.40
C ASP A 75 -25.12 -81.69 43.49
N VAL A 76 -24.64 -82.31 44.57
CA VAL A 76 -23.87 -81.62 45.63
C VAL A 76 -22.43 -81.49 45.16
N ALA A 77 -21.92 -80.26 45.14
CA ALA A 77 -20.53 -79.98 44.82
C ALA A 77 -19.60 -80.87 45.67
N SER A 78 -18.68 -81.53 45.00
CA SER A 78 -17.67 -82.38 45.63
C SER A 78 -16.78 -81.56 46.56
N SER A 79 -16.17 -82.22 47.54
CA SER A 79 -15.16 -81.60 48.41
C SER A 79 -14.03 -80.94 47.62
N GLU A 80 -13.70 -81.52 46.46
CA GLU A 80 -12.69 -81.06 45.52
C GLU A 80 -13.13 -79.77 44.81
N GLU A 81 -14.38 -79.69 44.36
CA GLU A 81 -14.95 -78.45 43.77
C GLU A 81 -15.06 -77.33 44.79
N VAL A 82 -15.48 -77.64 46.03
CA VAL A 82 -15.55 -76.66 47.12
C VAL A 82 -14.14 -76.18 47.51
N ALA A 83 -13.14 -77.08 47.55
CA ALA A 83 -11.75 -76.71 47.79
C ALA A 83 -11.19 -75.83 46.67
N ALA A 84 -11.51 -76.12 45.40
CA ALA A 84 -11.09 -75.29 44.26
C ALA A 84 -11.71 -73.89 44.32
N LEU A 85 -12.98 -73.76 44.71
CA LEU A 85 -13.62 -72.46 44.93
C LEU A 85 -12.97 -71.70 46.09
N GLN A 86 -12.63 -72.39 47.19
CA GLN A 86 -11.93 -71.77 48.31
C GLN A 86 -10.55 -71.25 47.88
N THR A 87 -9.79 -72.04 47.12
CA THR A 87 -8.51 -71.60 46.55
C THR A 87 -8.69 -70.38 45.64
N ALA A 88 -9.68 -70.38 44.74
CA ALA A 88 -9.94 -69.24 43.86
C ALA A 88 -10.34 -67.96 44.64
N VAL A 89 -11.07 -68.10 45.74
CA VAL A 89 -11.42 -66.99 46.64
C VAL A 89 -10.20 -66.50 47.43
N ASP A 90 -9.37 -67.41 47.93
CA ASP A 90 -8.12 -67.06 48.63
C ASP A 90 -7.14 -66.35 47.69
N ASP A 91 -7.04 -66.80 46.43
CA ASP A 91 -6.26 -66.15 45.37
C ASP A 91 -6.83 -64.75 45.07
N SER A 92 -8.15 -64.61 44.90
CA SER A 92 -8.78 -63.29 44.68
C SER A 92 -8.63 -62.34 45.87
N GLN A 93 -8.61 -62.87 47.11
CA GLN A 93 -8.36 -62.09 48.32
C GLN A 93 -6.90 -61.62 48.36
N THR A 94 -5.97 -62.48 47.94
CA THR A 94 -4.55 -62.13 47.79
C THR A 94 -4.37 -61.04 46.73
N ASP A 95 -5.02 -61.18 45.56
CA ASP A 95 -5.00 -60.17 44.50
C ASP A 95 -5.60 -58.82 44.97
N LEU A 96 -6.69 -58.86 45.73
CA LEU A 96 -7.32 -57.65 46.27
C LEU A 96 -6.45 -56.98 47.34
N ASP A 97 -5.83 -57.76 48.23
CA ASP A 97 -4.93 -57.25 49.26
C ASP A 97 -3.68 -56.63 48.61
N GLU A 98 -3.16 -57.23 47.53
CA GLU A 98 -2.07 -56.67 46.74
C GLU A 98 -2.49 -55.37 46.03
N LEU A 99 -3.67 -55.32 45.40
CA LEU A 99 -4.21 -54.11 44.78
C LEU A 99 -4.44 -52.98 45.78
N LEU A 100 -4.92 -53.30 46.99
CA LEU A 100 -5.16 -52.33 48.05
C LEU A 100 -3.85 -51.81 48.65
N ALA A 101 -2.84 -52.67 48.81
CA ALA A 101 -1.50 -52.26 49.21
C ALA A 101 -0.78 -51.42 48.14
N ASN A 102 -1.06 -51.69 46.85
CA ASN A 102 -0.53 -50.95 45.70
C ASN A 102 -1.39 -49.75 45.29
N SER A 103 -2.45 -49.41 46.02
CA SER A 103 -3.25 -48.20 45.82
C SER A 103 -2.44 -46.97 46.27
N SER A 104 -1.50 -46.52 45.43
CA SER A 104 -0.53 -45.44 45.65
C SER A 104 -1.10 -44.02 45.65
N VAL A 105 -2.31 -43.81 46.17
CA VAL A 105 -2.95 -42.48 46.23
C VAL A 105 -2.82 -41.90 47.64
N PHE A 106 -1.91 -40.95 47.81
CA PHE A 106 -1.83 -40.12 49.00
C PHE A 106 -2.87 -39.00 48.92
N ASN A 107 -3.73 -38.87 49.94
CA ASN A 107 -4.72 -37.79 50.04
C ASN A 107 -4.22 -36.72 51.00
N GLY A 108 -4.08 -35.48 50.51
CA GLY A 108 -3.65 -34.33 51.29
C GLY A 108 -2.37 -33.70 50.75
N ASN A 109 -1.96 -32.59 51.37
CA ASN A 109 -0.76 -31.88 50.98
C ASN A 109 0.49 -32.53 51.58
N VAL A 110 1.58 -32.54 50.82
CA VAL A 110 2.92 -32.92 51.28
C VAL A 110 3.69 -31.63 51.57
N THR A 111 4.16 -31.46 52.81
CA THR A 111 5.00 -30.31 53.19
C THR A 111 6.25 -30.81 53.89
N ILE A 112 7.41 -30.56 53.27
CA ILE A 112 8.72 -30.96 53.77
C ILE A 112 9.55 -29.70 54.00
N ASN A 113 9.76 -29.32 55.26
CA ASN A 113 10.50 -28.10 55.64
C ASN A 113 11.47 -28.31 56.81
N SER A 114 11.66 -29.57 57.22
CA SER A 114 12.55 -29.98 58.31
C SER A 114 13.02 -31.43 58.13
N VAL A 115 14.14 -31.79 58.77
CA VAL A 115 14.67 -33.18 58.74
C VAL A 115 13.62 -34.21 59.20
N SER A 116 12.76 -33.83 60.16
CA SER A 116 11.68 -34.69 60.66
C SER A 116 10.57 -34.93 59.64
N THR A 117 10.13 -33.89 58.92
CA THR A 117 9.11 -34.03 57.86
C THR A 117 9.65 -34.81 56.66
N LEU A 118 10.91 -34.60 56.29
CA LEU A 118 11.58 -35.40 55.25
C LEU A 118 11.62 -36.89 55.62
N ALA A 119 12.02 -37.23 56.85
CA ALA A 119 12.04 -38.62 57.32
C ALA A 119 10.63 -39.26 57.34
N ALA A 120 9.60 -38.48 57.69
CA ALA A 120 8.22 -38.94 57.71
C ALA A 120 7.73 -39.29 56.28
N PHE A 121 7.91 -38.39 55.32
CA PHE A 121 7.49 -38.63 53.93
C PHE A 121 8.37 -39.67 53.22
N LYS A 122 9.65 -39.78 53.55
CA LYS A 122 10.51 -40.88 53.06
C LYS A 122 10.00 -42.25 53.49
N ALA A 123 9.49 -42.39 54.71
CA ALA A 123 8.92 -43.65 55.20
C ALA A 123 7.63 -44.06 54.47
N MET A 124 6.96 -43.12 53.78
CA MET A 124 5.74 -43.37 53.01
C MET A 124 6.02 -44.10 51.68
N GLY A 125 7.23 -43.96 51.12
CA GLY A 125 7.66 -44.66 49.90
C GLY A 125 6.67 -44.51 48.73
N SER A 126 6.33 -45.63 48.09
CA SER A 126 5.47 -45.71 46.90
C SER A 126 4.04 -45.19 47.08
N THR A 127 3.59 -44.93 48.31
CA THR A 127 2.29 -44.27 48.53
C THR A 127 2.26 -42.81 48.05
N LEU A 128 3.43 -42.22 47.78
CA LEU A 128 3.58 -40.87 47.21
C LEU A 128 3.54 -40.83 45.67
N ALA A 129 3.29 -41.96 44.99
CA ALA A 129 3.22 -42.00 43.53
C ALA A 129 2.16 -41.07 42.95
N ILE A 130 0.97 -41.05 43.55
CA ILE A 130 -0.13 -40.16 43.16
C ILE A 130 -0.50 -39.34 44.38
N ILE A 131 -0.25 -38.04 44.33
CA ILE A 131 -0.57 -37.09 45.41
C ILE A 131 -1.82 -36.31 45.01
N ASN A 132 -2.92 -36.55 45.72
CA ASN A 132 -4.13 -35.76 45.62
C ASN A 132 -4.07 -34.55 46.58
N GLY A 133 -3.28 -33.56 46.20
CA GLY A 133 -2.97 -32.37 46.98
C GLY A 133 -1.79 -31.61 46.38
N SER A 134 -1.33 -30.57 47.07
CA SER A 134 -0.12 -29.83 46.71
C SER A 134 1.11 -30.40 47.41
N VAL A 135 2.27 -30.23 46.79
CA VAL A 135 3.58 -30.57 47.34
C VAL A 135 4.39 -29.30 47.54
N ASP A 136 4.99 -29.15 48.70
CA ASP A 136 5.83 -28.00 49.07
C ASP A 136 7.08 -28.50 49.80
N ILE A 137 8.25 -28.28 49.21
CA ILE A 137 9.54 -28.80 49.71
C ILE A 137 10.53 -27.64 49.86
N ASP A 138 10.80 -27.26 51.10
CA ASP A 138 11.83 -26.30 51.49
C ASP A 138 13.09 -27.05 51.96
N VAL A 139 14.09 -27.18 51.09
CA VAL A 139 15.33 -27.91 51.42
C VAL A 139 16.35 -27.00 52.08
N SER A 140 16.82 -27.40 53.26
CA SER A 140 17.91 -26.76 53.98
C SER A 140 19.18 -27.62 53.98
N ALA A 141 20.33 -27.01 54.28
CA ALA A 141 21.61 -27.71 54.37
C ALA A 141 21.67 -28.83 55.45
N GLU A 142 20.71 -28.88 56.38
CA GLU A 142 20.62 -29.93 57.41
C GLU A 142 19.94 -31.21 56.90
N MET A 143 19.21 -31.14 55.77
CA MET A 143 18.53 -32.28 55.17
C MET A 143 19.49 -33.14 54.34
N SER A 144 19.30 -34.46 54.36
CA SER A 144 20.03 -35.39 53.48
C SER A 144 19.53 -35.26 52.05
N GLN A 145 20.38 -34.78 51.14
CA GLN A 145 20.04 -34.66 49.72
C GLN A 145 19.69 -36.02 49.07
N ALA A 146 20.31 -37.11 49.51
CA ALA A 146 19.95 -38.46 49.05
C ALA A 146 18.52 -38.85 49.47
N ASP A 147 18.08 -38.37 50.63
CA ASP A 147 16.73 -38.62 51.14
C ASP A 147 15.71 -37.75 50.39
N VAL A 148 16.04 -36.48 50.13
CA VAL A 148 15.23 -35.60 49.25
C VAL A 148 15.04 -36.24 47.88
N GLN A 149 16.14 -36.68 47.23
CA GLN A 149 16.08 -37.34 45.93
C GLN A 149 15.24 -38.63 45.97
N THR A 150 15.31 -39.41 47.06
CA THR A 150 14.46 -40.60 47.25
C THR A 150 12.98 -40.21 47.26
N VAL A 151 12.59 -39.18 48.02
CA VAL A 151 11.19 -38.76 48.14
C VAL A 151 10.65 -38.21 46.82
N VAL A 152 11.38 -37.36 46.10
CA VAL A 152 10.91 -36.81 44.82
C VAL A 152 10.83 -37.87 43.72
N ASN A 153 11.66 -38.92 43.78
CA ASN A 153 11.59 -40.04 42.83
C ASN A 153 10.31 -40.86 42.97
N GLU A 154 9.72 -40.90 44.16
CA GLU A 154 8.44 -41.57 44.37
C GLU A 154 7.28 -40.77 43.74
N MET A 155 7.42 -39.48 43.46
CA MET A 155 6.32 -38.63 42.96
C MET A 155 6.16 -38.76 41.43
N LEU A 156 5.05 -39.36 40.99
CA LEU A 156 4.74 -39.53 39.55
C LEU A 156 3.67 -38.53 39.07
N THR A 157 2.65 -38.25 39.88
CA THR A 157 1.56 -37.32 39.53
C THR A 157 1.09 -36.56 40.76
N ILE A 158 0.90 -35.25 40.62
CA ILE A 158 0.42 -34.35 41.66
C ILE A 158 -0.82 -33.64 41.12
N THR A 159 -1.95 -33.68 41.83
CA THR A 159 -3.18 -33.01 41.35
C THR A 159 -3.18 -31.50 41.64
N GLY A 160 -2.44 -31.07 42.65
CA GLY A 160 -2.21 -29.66 43.01
C GLY A 160 -0.88 -29.12 42.47
N ASP A 161 -0.42 -28.04 43.11
CA ASP A 161 0.85 -27.39 42.76
C ASP A 161 2.04 -28.14 43.37
N PHE A 162 3.17 -28.14 42.65
CA PHE A 162 4.47 -28.61 43.14
C PHE A 162 5.39 -27.40 43.36
N ALA A 163 5.89 -27.23 44.57
CA ALA A 163 6.90 -26.25 44.94
C ALA A 163 8.13 -26.93 45.51
N TYR A 164 9.30 -26.53 45.01
CA TYR A 164 10.60 -26.93 45.53
C TYR A 164 11.48 -25.69 45.66
N ASP A 165 11.87 -25.33 46.88
CA ASP A 165 12.79 -24.22 47.16
C ASP A 165 14.00 -24.71 47.98
N ALA A 166 15.18 -24.59 47.39
CA ALA A 166 16.42 -24.73 48.11
C ALA A 166 16.71 -23.44 48.88
N VAL A 167 16.36 -23.41 50.17
CA VAL A 167 16.54 -22.26 51.06
C VAL A 167 18.02 -21.86 51.17
N THR A 168 18.92 -22.82 50.92
CA THR A 168 20.38 -22.62 50.85
C THR A 168 20.97 -23.41 49.68
N ALA A 169 22.19 -23.12 49.27
CA ALA A 169 22.94 -23.92 48.30
C ALA A 169 23.00 -25.41 48.71
N VAL A 170 22.40 -26.28 47.90
CA VAL A 170 22.39 -27.75 48.05
C VAL A 170 22.65 -28.39 46.68
N PRO A 171 23.10 -29.66 46.61
CA PRO A 171 23.26 -30.33 45.33
C PRO A 171 21.93 -30.43 44.55
N GLU A 172 22.00 -30.40 43.22
CA GLU A 172 20.84 -30.45 42.31
C GLU A 172 19.90 -31.63 42.62
N THR A 173 18.60 -31.35 42.73
CA THR A 173 17.53 -32.36 42.71
C THR A 173 17.02 -32.53 41.29
N THR A 174 16.88 -33.78 40.84
CA THR A 174 16.29 -34.10 39.52
C THR A 174 14.90 -34.68 39.67
N PHE A 175 13.94 -34.25 38.85
CA PHE A 175 12.54 -34.67 38.91
C PHE A 175 12.22 -35.63 37.77
N THR A 176 12.88 -36.80 37.77
CA THR A 176 12.90 -37.70 36.61
C THR A 176 11.56 -38.39 36.33
N ASN A 177 10.70 -38.52 37.33
CA ASN A 177 9.48 -39.35 37.26
C ASN A 177 8.18 -38.54 37.23
N LEU A 178 8.23 -37.24 37.55
CA LEU A 178 7.04 -36.39 37.62
C LEU A 178 6.47 -36.17 36.22
N SER A 179 5.28 -36.73 35.97
CA SER A 179 4.63 -36.75 34.65
C SER A 179 3.49 -35.74 34.51
N GLY A 180 2.84 -35.35 35.61
CA GLY A 180 1.73 -34.40 35.59
C GLY A 180 1.57 -33.64 36.91
N VAL A 181 1.29 -32.34 36.81
CA VAL A 181 1.14 -31.41 37.94
C VAL A 181 0.24 -30.23 37.56
N GLN A 182 -0.39 -29.55 38.53
CA GLN A 182 -1.12 -28.31 38.25
C GLN A 182 -0.17 -27.17 37.88
N SER A 183 0.83 -26.87 38.71
CA SER A 183 1.89 -25.90 38.42
C SER A 183 3.22 -26.35 39.03
N VAL A 184 4.33 -25.94 38.44
CA VAL A 184 5.68 -26.12 39.01
C VAL A 184 6.20 -24.77 39.48
N THR A 185 6.71 -24.71 40.71
CA THR A 185 7.59 -23.64 41.18
C THR A 185 8.89 -24.28 41.66
N VAL A 186 10.02 -23.92 41.07
CA VAL A 186 11.31 -24.53 41.41
C VAL A 186 12.40 -23.49 41.55
N SER A 187 13.15 -23.54 42.65
CA SER A 187 14.27 -22.66 42.95
C SER A 187 15.39 -23.50 43.54
N GLN A 188 16.47 -23.72 42.79
CA GLN A 188 17.62 -24.52 43.23
C GLN A 188 18.89 -24.17 42.47
N GLU A 189 20.05 -24.60 42.98
CA GLU A 189 21.30 -24.62 42.21
C GLU A 189 21.34 -25.79 41.23
N GLY A 190 22.10 -25.67 40.14
CA GLY A 190 22.29 -26.74 39.16
C GLY A 190 21.35 -26.62 37.96
N GLY A 191 20.23 -27.34 37.95
CA GLY A 191 19.36 -27.41 36.77
C GLY A 191 17.88 -27.56 37.13
N TYR A 192 17.03 -27.31 36.14
CA TYR A 192 15.59 -27.57 36.21
C TYR A 192 15.26 -28.71 35.26
N ARG A 193 15.34 -29.96 35.76
CA ARG A 193 15.19 -31.16 34.94
C ARG A 193 13.88 -31.88 35.26
N PHE A 194 12.94 -31.79 34.33
CA PHE A 194 11.64 -32.47 34.37
C PHE A 194 11.43 -33.29 33.09
N PRO A 195 12.31 -34.28 32.82
CA PRO A 195 12.32 -34.99 31.53
C PRO A 195 11.04 -35.81 31.28
N ALA A 196 10.29 -36.18 32.32
CA ALA A 196 9.03 -36.93 32.20
C ALA A 196 7.77 -36.05 32.20
N LEU A 197 7.89 -34.74 32.44
CA LEU A 197 6.73 -33.87 32.65
C LEU A 197 5.97 -33.65 31.33
N VAL A 198 4.73 -34.14 31.27
CA VAL A 198 3.88 -34.07 30.08
C VAL A 198 3.00 -32.81 30.09
N SER A 199 2.54 -32.37 31.26
CA SER A 199 1.65 -31.21 31.36
C SER A 199 1.80 -30.47 32.69
N ALA A 200 1.79 -29.14 32.62
CA ALA A 200 1.63 -28.22 33.75
C ALA A 200 0.85 -26.99 33.28
N THR A 201 0.09 -26.32 34.15
CA THR A 201 -0.58 -25.05 33.82
C THR A 201 0.44 -23.92 33.73
N ASN A 202 1.27 -23.77 34.77
CA ASN A 202 2.30 -22.75 34.88
C ASN A 202 3.62 -23.37 35.35
N ILE A 203 4.74 -22.87 34.85
CA ILE A 203 6.09 -23.25 35.31
C ILE A 203 6.82 -21.97 35.74
N SER A 204 7.17 -21.88 37.01
CA SER A 204 7.91 -20.77 37.61
C SER A 204 9.31 -21.23 37.98
N LEU A 205 10.31 -20.64 37.34
CA LEU A 205 11.73 -20.94 37.49
C LEU A 205 12.39 -19.81 38.33
N GLY A 206 12.75 -20.12 39.56
CA GLY A 206 13.30 -19.16 40.51
C GLY A 206 14.64 -18.58 40.06
N THR A 207 14.86 -17.30 40.33
CA THR A 207 16.06 -16.58 39.86
C THR A 207 17.15 -16.43 40.94
N THR A 208 16.94 -16.99 42.14
CA THR A 208 17.88 -16.92 43.27
C THR A 208 19.28 -17.41 42.90
N PHE A 209 19.35 -18.44 42.05
CA PHE A 209 20.58 -19.11 41.65
C PHE A 209 20.91 -18.95 40.16
N SER A 210 20.42 -17.91 39.47
CA SER A 210 20.54 -17.77 38.01
C SER A 210 21.96 -17.92 37.46
N SER A 211 23.00 -17.54 38.22
CA SER A 211 24.42 -17.71 37.83
C SER A 211 24.93 -19.16 37.85
N LYS A 212 24.12 -20.10 38.34
CA LYS A 212 24.45 -21.52 38.55
C LYS A 212 23.47 -22.46 37.84
N ILE A 213 22.51 -21.93 37.08
CA ILE A 213 21.58 -22.74 36.30
C ILE A 213 22.24 -23.14 35.00
N GLY A 214 22.56 -24.42 34.84
CA GLY A 214 23.25 -24.97 33.67
C GLY A 214 22.34 -25.68 32.67
N VAL A 215 21.25 -26.32 33.11
CA VAL A 215 20.34 -27.12 32.26
C VAL A 215 18.88 -26.84 32.62
N ILE A 216 18.04 -26.63 31.61
CA ILE A 216 16.59 -26.49 31.74
C ILE A 216 15.95 -27.49 30.76
N ASP A 217 15.24 -28.50 31.27
CA ASP A 217 14.73 -29.60 30.43
C ASP A 217 13.26 -29.91 30.73
N PHE A 218 12.42 -29.67 29.72
CA PHE A 218 10.99 -29.97 29.66
C PHE A 218 10.66 -30.69 28.33
N GLY A 219 11.57 -31.55 27.84
CA GLY A 219 11.46 -32.14 26.51
C GLY A 219 10.13 -32.87 26.20
N LEU A 220 9.48 -33.49 27.18
CA LEU A 220 8.19 -34.18 27.01
C LEU A 220 6.95 -33.31 27.28
N LEU A 221 7.13 -32.02 27.58
CA LEU A 221 6.03 -31.12 27.90
C LEU A 221 5.18 -30.84 26.65
N THR A 222 3.89 -31.19 26.71
CA THR A 222 2.93 -31.02 25.60
C THR A 222 1.94 -29.89 25.84
N SER A 223 1.83 -29.36 27.06
CA SER A 223 0.93 -28.27 27.40
C SER A 223 1.48 -27.43 28.54
N VAL A 224 1.54 -26.12 28.33
CA VAL A 224 1.81 -25.10 29.33
C VAL A 224 1.19 -23.76 28.92
N THR A 225 0.69 -23.00 29.90
CA THR A 225 0.17 -21.64 29.65
C THR A 225 1.30 -20.62 29.65
N LYS A 226 2.22 -20.73 30.60
CA LYS A 226 3.39 -19.86 30.72
C LYS A 226 4.56 -20.51 31.46
N PHE A 227 5.75 -20.14 31.02
CA PHE A 227 6.97 -20.11 31.80
C PHE A 227 7.14 -18.72 32.43
N SER A 228 7.64 -18.66 33.65
CA SER A 228 7.99 -17.42 34.32
C SER A 228 9.37 -17.54 34.96
N SER A 229 10.23 -16.55 34.75
CA SER A 229 11.47 -16.36 35.54
C SER A 229 11.42 -15.02 36.26
N THR A 230 11.90 -13.96 35.61
CA THR A 230 11.81 -12.57 36.07
C THR A 230 10.45 -11.94 35.81
N ALA A 231 9.75 -12.43 34.78
CA ALA A 231 8.38 -12.05 34.45
C ALA A 231 7.66 -13.23 33.76
N ASP A 232 6.36 -13.09 33.55
CA ASP A 232 5.58 -14.04 32.76
C ASP A 232 6.09 -14.09 31.31
N HIS A 233 6.05 -15.29 30.73
CA HIS A 233 6.51 -15.60 29.38
C HIS A 233 8.02 -15.43 29.14
N GLN A 234 8.82 -15.59 30.20
CA GLN A 234 10.28 -15.49 30.14
C GLN A 234 10.96 -16.75 30.67
N VAL A 235 12.07 -17.12 30.03
CA VAL A 235 13.06 -18.09 30.50
C VAL A 235 14.43 -17.43 30.40
N HIS A 236 14.85 -16.72 31.45
CA HIS A 236 16.05 -15.88 31.44
C HIS A 236 17.13 -16.42 32.39
N PHE A 237 18.07 -17.16 31.82
CA PHE A 237 19.19 -17.78 32.53
C PHE A 237 20.45 -17.74 31.66
N SER A 238 21.21 -16.65 31.73
CA SER A 238 22.42 -16.40 30.91
C SER A 238 23.63 -17.32 31.19
N LYS A 239 23.43 -18.38 31.96
CA LYS A 239 24.42 -19.45 32.23
C LYS A 239 23.88 -20.83 31.86
N ALA A 240 22.63 -20.91 31.40
CA ALA A 240 22.01 -22.14 30.96
C ALA A 240 22.55 -22.50 29.58
N THR A 241 23.14 -23.69 29.50
CA THR A 241 23.70 -24.25 28.27
C THR A 241 22.63 -24.93 27.41
N ASN A 242 21.46 -25.24 27.99
CA ASN A 242 20.37 -25.92 27.29
C ASN A 242 19.00 -25.48 27.81
N PHE A 243 18.04 -25.33 26.89
CA PHE A 243 16.60 -25.28 27.17
C PHE A 243 15.85 -26.16 26.17
N HIS A 244 15.06 -27.13 26.63
CA HIS A 244 14.32 -28.03 25.74
C HIS A 244 12.81 -28.00 26.01
N ILE A 245 12.03 -27.77 24.95
CA ILE A 245 10.56 -27.88 24.89
C ILE A 245 10.14 -28.66 23.63
N THR A 246 10.89 -29.70 23.30
CA THR A 246 10.82 -30.40 22.00
C THR A 246 9.46 -30.98 21.65
N SER A 247 8.64 -31.33 22.65
CA SER A 247 7.29 -31.86 22.45
C SER A 247 6.17 -30.81 22.58
N LEU A 248 6.49 -29.55 22.84
CA LEU A 248 5.48 -28.51 23.08
C LEU A 248 4.91 -28.00 21.74
N PRO A 249 3.64 -28.28 21.41
CA PRO A 249 3.10 -27.98 20.10
C PRO A 249 2.70 -26.51 19.93
N ARG A 250 2.38 -25.82 21.03
CA ARG A 250 1.79 -24.48 21.04
C ARG A 250 2.23 -23.72 22.29
N TYR A 251 2.36 -22.41 22.20
CA TYR A 251 2.63 -21.52 23.33
C TYR A 251 1.82 -20.23 23.21
N GLY A 252 1.65 -19.50 24.32
CA GLY A 252 0.91 -18.23 24.36
C GLY A 252 1.46 -17.16 23.40
N ALA A 253 0.88 -15.95 23.46
CA ALA A 253 1.15 -14.89 22.47
C ALA A 253 2.63 -14.42 22.39
N SER A 254 3.44 -14.67 23.42
CA SER A 254 4.85 -14.29 23.44
C SER A 254 5.69 -15.28 24.23
N LEU A 255 6.96 -15.46 23.86
CA LEU A 255 7.99 -16.16 24.63
C LEU A 255 9.34 -15.45 24.45
N SER A 256 10.02 -15.16 25.55
CA SER A 256 11.38 -14.61 25.55
C SER A 256 12.35 -15.56 26.25
N VAL A 257 13.40 -15.95 25.55
CA VAL A 257 14.42 -16.90 25.99
C VAL A 257 15.78 -16.21 25.98
N LEU A 258 16.47 -16.25 27.12
CA LEU A 258 17.84 -15.80 27.28
C LEU A 258 18.65 -16.93 27.92
N LEU A 259 19.64 -17.44 27.18
CA LEU A 259 20.52 -18.52 27.58
C LEU A 259 21.99 -18.06 27.56
N ASP A 260 22.92 -18.96 27.90
CA ASP A 260 24.35 -18.68 27.69
C ASP A 260 24.67 -18.61 26.19
N GLU A 261 25.68 -17.85 25.80
CA GLU A 261 26.14 -17.77 24.41
C GLU A 261 26.70 -19.13 23.96
N GLY A 262 26.31 -19.58 22.77
CA GLY A 262 26.64 -20.91 22.25
C GLY A 262 25.79 -22.05 22.83
N SER A 263 24.67 -21.74 23.51
CA SER A 263 23.76 -22.74 24.09
C SER A 263 22.95 -23.51 23.04
N THR A 264 22.19 -24.52 23.49
CA THR A 264 21.23 -25.26 22.66
C THR A 264 19.80 -24.96 23.10
N PHE A 265 18.95 -24.53 22.17
CA PHE A 265 17.52 -24.37 22.39
C PHE A 265 16.75 -25.21 21.38
N LEU A 266 15.98 -26.20 21.87
CA LEU A 266 15.17 -27.08 21.01
C LEU A 266 13.68 -26.86 21.24
N MET A 267 12.97 -26.65 20.13
CA MET A 267 11.53 -26.36 20.09
C MET A 267 10.81 -27.10 18.95
N ASP A 268 11.25 -28.32 18.60
CA ASP A 268 10.92 -29.02 17.35
C ASP A 268 9.42 -29.18 17.06
N ALA A 269 8.55 -29.23 18.06
CA ALA A 269 7.10 -29.35 17.88
C ALA A 269 6.37 -28.01 17.81
N LEU A 270 7.01 -26.89 18.15
CA LEU A 270 6.34 -25.61 18.33
C LEU A 270 5.77 -25.09 17.00
N THR A 271 4.48 -24.80 17.03
CA THR A 271 3.72 -24.14 15.96
C THR A 271 3.01 -22.92 16.54
N ASP A 272 2.62 -21.99 15.68
CA ASP A 272 1.87 -20.78 16.02
C ASP A 272 0.39 -20.91 15.66
N THR A 273 -0.18 -22.10 15.84
CA THR A 273 -1.62 -22.36 15.70
C THR A 273 -2.29 -22.55 17.07
N ASN A 274 -3.53 -22.09 17.22
CA ASN A 274 -4.34 -22.40 18.40
C ASN A 274 -4.89 -23.83 18.36
N SER A 275 -5.52 -24.29 19.44
CA SER A 275 -6.10 -25.65 19.54
C SER A 275 -7.16 -26.02 18.49
N ALA A 276 -7.67 -25.05 17.72
CA ALA A 276 -8.57 -25.26 16.58
C ALA A 276 -7.83 -25.22 15.23
N ASP A 277 -6.50 -25.29 15.25
CA ASP A 277 -5.59 -25.23 14.11
C ASP A 277 -5.73 -23.95 13.27
N VAL A 278 -6.10 -22.85 13.93
CA VAL A 278 -6.14 -21.51 13.34
C VAL A 278 -4.86 -20.77 13.69
N GLN A 279 -4.30 -20.09 12.68
CA GLN A 279 -3.10 -19.28 12.80
C GLN A 279 -3.22 -18.18 13.87
N THR A 280 -2.18 -18.02 14.68
CA THR A 280 -2.10 -17.03 15.77
C THR A 280 -0.74 -16.36 15.78
N ALA A 281 -0.70 -15.09 16.21
CA ALA A 281 0.54 -14.36 16.36
C ALA A 281 1.34 -14.88 17.56
N LEU A 282 2.58 -15.32 17.32
CA LEU A 282 3.59 -15.61 18.34
C LEU A 282 4.73 -14.61 18.23
N ALA A 283 5.02 -13.89 19.31
CA ALA A 283 6.19 -13.05 19.45
C ALA A 283 7.32 -13.83 20.16
N LEU A 284 8.37 -14.20 19.43
CA LEU A 284 9.48 -15.01 19.92
C LEU A 284 10.76 -14.17 19.97
N THR A 285 11.39 -14.11 21.14
CA THR A 285 12.72 -13.50 21.33
C THR A 285 13.68 -14.56 21.82
N ILE A 286 14.80 -14.74 21.11
CA ILE A 286 15.81 -15.75 21.40
C ILE A 286 17.17 -15.08 21.52
N GLU A 287 17.83 -15.30 22.65
CA GLU A 287 19.19 -14.84 22.91
C GLU A 287 20.08 -15.98 23.41
N GLY A 288 21.22 -16.19 22.76
CA GLY A 288 22.29 -17.10 23.21
C GLY A 288 22.55 -18.39 22.41
N PRO A 289 21.55 -19.07 21.79
CA PRO A 289 21.82 -20.35 21.11
C PRO A 289 22.86 -20.27 19.99
N ALA A 290 23.74 -21.26 19.87
CA ALA A 290 24.71 -21.32 18.76
C ALA A 290 24.02 -21.38 17.38
N GLU A 291 22.92 -22.12 17.29
CA GLU A 291 22.15 -22.27 16.05
C GLU A 291 20.66 -22.30 16.36
N MET A 292 19.86 -21.66 15.51
CA MET A 292 18.41 -21.77 15.49
C MET A 292 17.92 -22.17 14.10
N ASN A 293 17.10 -23.22 14.04
CA ASN A 293 16.38 -23.64 12.85
C ASN A 293 14.87 -23.55 13.11
N ILE A 294 14.21 -22.61 12.45
CA ILE A 294 12.78 -22.32 12.62
C ILE A 294 12.08 -22.66 11.31
N SER A 295 11.31 -23.75 11.30
CA SER A 295 10.66 -24.28 10.08
C SER A 295 9.18 -24.65 10.24
N LYS A 296 8.62 -24.50 11.44
CA LYS A 296 7.22 -24.85 11.76
C LYS A 296 6.34 -23.66 12.17
N LEU A 297 6.94 -22.48 12.28
CA LEU A 297 6.21 -21.25 12.54
C LEU A 297 5.84 -20.63 11.20
N ASP A 298 4.55 -20.38 10.97
CA ASP A 298 4.05 -19.70 9.78
C ASP A 298 4.40 -18.21 9.85
N GLY A 299 4.23 -17.57 11.02
CA GLY A 299 4.68 -16.21 11.28
C GLY A 299 3.61 -15.13 11.18
N LYS A 300 2.39 -15.47 10.77
CA LYS A 300 1.36 -14.48 10.46
C LYS A 300 1.02 -13.60 11.66
N GLY A 301 1.36 -12.32 11.53
CA GLY A 301 1.20 -11.31 12.59
C GLY A 301 2.12 -11.50 13.80
N GLY A 302 3.01 -12.50 13.76
CA GLY A 302 4.04 -12.78 14.76
C GLY A 302 5.34 -12.01 14.51
N THR A 303 6.25 -12.12 15.47
CA THR A 303 7.58 -11.52 15.40
C THR A 303 8.65 -12.51 15.87
N LEU A 304 9.82 -12.43 15.26
CA LEU A 304 11.01 -13.20 15.62
C LEU A 304 12.19 -12.27 15.83
N SER A 305 12.77 -12.25 17.03
CA SER A 305 13.97 -11.47 17.35
C SER A 305 15.11 -12.42 17.76
N LEU A 306 16.27 -12.25 17.15
CA LEU A 306 17.45 -13.08 17.35
C LEU A 306 18.64 -12.22 17.76
N LYS A 307 19.28 -12.57 18.87
CA LYS A 307 20.49 -11.92 19.40
C LYS A 307 21.49 -12.97 19.88
N ASP A 308 22.77 -12.78 19.64
CA ASP A 308 23.81 -13.74 20.05
C ASP A 308 23.46 -15.17 19.56
N VAL A 309 22.90 -15.24 18.34
CA VAL A 309 22.57 -16.48 17.63
C VAL A 309 23.47 -16.59 16.41
N VAL A 310 24.59 -17.30 16.55
CA VAL A 310 25.65 -17.36 15.53
C VAL A 310 25.07 -17.75 14.17
N LYS A 311 24.23 -18.79 14.10
CA LYS A 311 23.58 -19.23 12.87
C LYS A 311 22.06 -19.29 12.99
N ALA A 312 21.36 -18.56 12.13
CA ALA A 312 19.91 -18.54 12.05
C ALA A 312 19.41 -19.01 10.67
N THR A 313 18.60 -20.07 10.66
CA THR A 313 17.85 -20.53 9.48
C THR A 313 16.36 -20.42 9.76
N VAL A 314 15.65 -19.66 8.94
CA VAL A 314 14.20 -19.43 9.07
C VAL A 314 13.54 -19.82 7.77
N THR A 315 12.58 -20.74 7.81
CA THR A 315 11.95 -21.32 6.62
C THR A 315 10.46 -21.02 6.63
N ASP A 316 9.94 -20.54 5.49
CA ASP A 316 8.52 -20.28 5.22
C ASP A 316 7.83 -19.32 6.20
N TYR A 317 8.60 -18.49 6.91
CA TYR A 317 8.09 -17.53 7.89
C TYR A 317 7.62 -16.22 7.25
N ASP A 318 6.36 -15.85 7.44
CA ASP A 318 5.70 -14.65 6.90
C ASP A 318 5.46 -13.55 7.96
N GLY A 319 6.18 -13.62 9.08
CA GLY A 319 6.19 -12.62 10.13
C GLY A 319 7.36 -11.63 10.04
N THR A 320 7.46 -10.73 11.02
CA THR A 320 8.58 -9.79 11.10
C THR A 320 9.81 -10.45 11.72
N ILE A 321 10.96 -10.37 11.04
CA ILE A 321 12.25 -10.86 11.54
C ILE A 321 13.11 -9.68 12.00
N THR A 322 13.74 -9.79 13.17
CA THR A 322 14.71 -8.81 13.69
C THR A 322 16.01 -9.51 14.03
N LEU A 323 17.08 -9.10 13.36
CA LEU A 323 18.45 -9.55 13.62
C LEU A 323 19.17 -8.47 14.44
N LEU A 324 19.74 -8.89 15.57
CA LEU A 324 20.52 -8.05 16.48
C LEU A 324 22.00 -8.48 16.44
N THR A 325 22.82 -7.92 17.33
CA THR A 325 24.23 -8.29 17.49
C THR A 325 24.41 -9.78 17.76
N GLY A 326 25.57 -10.32 17.40
CA GLY A 326 25.93 -11.73 17.56
C GLY A 326 25.28 -12.69 16.57
N VAL A 327 24.51 -12.19 15.60
CA VAL A 327 24.06 -12.98 14.44
C VAL A 327 25.10 -12.90 13.34
N GLU A 328 25.76 -14.02 13.03
CA GLU A 328 26.83 -14.08 12.02
C GLU A 328 26.32 -14.62 10.68
N THR A 329 25.47 -15.63 10.68
CA THR A 329 24.92 -16.25 9.46
C THR A 329 23.41 -16.24 9.51
N PHE A 330 22.78 -15.61 8.52
CA PHE A 330 21.33 -15.63 8.34
C PHE A 330 20.94 -16.25 7.01
N SER A 331 19.98 -17.17 7.03
CA SER A 331 19.36 -17.74 5.84
C SER A 331 17.85 -17.80 5.96
N SER A 332 17.14 -17.25 4.98
CA SER A 332 15.69 -17.43 4.84
C SER A 332 15.23 -17.58 3.39
N ASN A 333 14.27 -18.47 3.16
CA ASN A 333 13.59 -18.65 1.87
C ASN A 333 12.27 -17.85 1.76
N ASN A 334 11.87 -17.14 2.81
CA ASN A 334 10.66 -16.33 2.87
C ASN A 334 10.90 -15.15 3.82
N VAL A 335 11.03 -13.96 3.26
CA VAL A 335 11.17 -12.72 4.03
C VAL A 335 10.15 -11.71 3.52
N VAL A 336 9.20 -11.35 4.37
CA VAL A 336 8.22 -10.29 4.08
C VAL A 336 8.56 -8.98 4.79
N ALA A 337 9.21 -9.07 5.96
CA ALA A 337 9.69 -7.93 6.74
C ALA A 337 10.92 -8.33 7.54
N ILE A 338 12.00 -7.54 7.43
CA ILE A 338 13.23 -7.79 8.18
C ILE A 338 13.87 -6.48 8.67
N THR A 339 14.38 -6.50 9.90
CA THR A 339 15.21 -5.43 10.48
C THR A 339 16.58 -5.99 10.81
N HIS A 340 17.64 -5.41 10.26
CA HIS A 340 19.02 -5.89 10.43
C HIS A 340 20.01 -4.74 10.72
N ALA A 341 19.52 -3.54 11.10
CA ALA A 341 20.38 -2.40 11.39
C ALA A 341 21.35 -2.69 12.55
N ALA A 342 20.87 -3.40 13.58
CA ALA A 342 21.65 -3.76 14.77
C ALA A 342 22.50 -5.04 14.63
N ALA A 343 22.35 -5.79 13.53
CA ALA A 343 23.17 -6.97 13.25
C ALA A 343 24.54 -6.54 12.71
N ALA A 344 25.46 -6.22 13.63
CA ALA A 344 26.80 -5.72 13.29
C ALA A 344 27.75 -6.84 12.83
N ASP A 345 27.56 -8.04 13.36
CA ASP A 345 28.49 -9.19 13.23
C ASP A 345 28.14 -10.11 12.05
N LEU A 346 27.27 -9.67 11.12
CA LEU A 346 26.87 -10.48 9.97
C LEU A 346 28.08 -10.80 9.08
N VAL A 347 28.36 -12.08 8.92
CA VAL A 347 29.35 -12.65 7.99
C VAL A 347 28.70 -13.11 6.70
N SER A 348 27.52 -13.75 6.75
CA SER A 348 26.79 -14.13 5.54
C SER A 348 25.28 -13.88 5.64
N PHE A 349 24.70 -13.43 4.54
CA PHE A 349 23.28 -13.10 4.46
C PHE A 349 22.64 -13.69 3.20
N THR A 350 21.74 -14.66 3.41
CA THR A 350 20.92 -15.25 2.35
C THR A 350 19.44 -14.97 2.60
N ALA A 351 18.76 -14.35 1.65
CA ALA A 351 17.33 -14.07 1.78
C ALA A 351 16.60 -14.18 0.45
N LYS A 352 15.39 -14.74 0.49
CA LYS A 352 14.39 -14.58 -0.57
C LYS A 352 13.29 -13.62 -0.11
N GLY A 353 13.25 -12.44 -0.71
CA GLY A 353 12.21 -11.45 -0.48
C GLY A 353 10.88 -11.90 -1.09
N VAL A 354 9.78 -11.65 -0.40
CA VAL A 354 8.43 -12.04 -0.81
C VAL A 354 7.47 -10.90 -0.47
N LEU A 355 6.53 -10.62 -1.38
CA LEU A 355 5.44 -9.69 -1.11
C LEU A 355 4.60 -10.21 0.07
N ASP A 356 4.32 -9.36 1.05
CA ASP A 356 3.59 -9.75 2.26
C ASP A 356 2.21 -10.37 1.93
N PRO A 357 2.02 -11.70 2.11
CA PRO A 357 0.76 -12.36 1.82
C PRO A 357 -0.34 -11.98 2.82
N ASN A 358 0.03 -11.35 3.94
CA ASN A 358 -0.87 -10.87 4.98
C ASN A 358 -1.30 -9.41 4.76
N ALA A 359 -0.77 -8.73 3.75
CA ALA A 359 -1.19 -7.39 3.37
C ALA A 359 -2.68 -7.36 2.97
N THR A 360 -3.38 -6.30 3.38
CA THR A 360 -4.82 -6.17 3.08
C THR A 360 -5.06 -5.78 1.63
N THR A 361 -6.22 -6.13 1.07
CA THR A 361 -6.59 -5.72 -0.31
C THR A 361 -6.68 -4.21 -0.51
N ALA A 362 -6.86 -3.43 0.57
CA ALA A 362 -6.88 -1.97 0.52
C ALA A 362 -5.47 -1.35 0.52
N SER A 363 -4.45 -2.11 0.95
CA SER A 363 -3.05 -1.71 0.99
C SER A 363 -2.19 -2.94 0.66
N PRO A 364 -2.29 -3.47 -0.57
CA PRO A 364 -1.51 -4.64 -0.95
C PRO A 364 -0.03 -4.28 -0.95
N ASP A 365 0.82 -5.22 -0.51
CA ASP A 365 2.24 -5.10 -0.73
C ASP A 365 2.54 -5.36 -2.21
N THR A 366 3.19 -4.39 -2.85
CA THR A 366 3.61 -4.45 -4.24
C THR A 366 5.13 -4.43 -4.40
N SER A 367 5.87 -4.27 -3.31
CA SER A 367 7.30 -3.97 -3.35
C SER A 367 8.15 -5.00 -2.59
N GLY A 368 7.64 -5.64 -1.54
CA GLY A 368 8.43 -6.53 -0.69
C GLY A 368 9.32 -5.76 0.30
N PRO A 369 10.16 -6.47 1.09
CA PRO A 369 10.98 -5.82 2.12
C PRO A 369 12.12 -4.98 1.56
N VAL A 370 12.56 -3.97 2.31
CA VAL A 370 13.79 -3.22 2.05
C VAL A 370 15.00 -4.01 2.57
N ILE A 371 16.04 -4.14 1.76
CA ILE A 371 17.36 -4.63 2.20
C ILE A 371 18.36 -3.48 2.19
N ASN A 372 18.93 -3.21 3.36
CA ASN A 372 19.98 -2.21 3.55
C ASN A 372 21.11 -2.76 4.43
N LEU A 373 22.01 -3.52 3.82
CA LEU A 373 23.20 -4.07 4.45
C LEU A 373 24.37 -3.10 4.27
N ALA A 374 24.18 -1.84 4.68
CA ALA A 374 25.27 -0.88 4.69
C ALA A 374 26.19 -1.06 5.91
N SER A 375 27.49 -0.89 5.70
CA SER A 375 28.54 -0.84 6.73
C SER A 375 28.59 -2.07 7.63
N LYS A 376 28.41 -3.26 7.05
CA LYS A 376 28.56 -4.55 7.73
C LYS A 376 30.02 -4.99 7.60
N GLY A 377 30.82 -4.62 8.61
CA GLY A 377 32.28 -4.80 8.58
C GLY A 377 32.72 -6.24 8.37
N ASP A 378 31.96 -7.21 8.87
CA ASP A 378 32.32 -8.64 8.81
C ASP A 378 31.69 -9.39 7.62
N LEU A 379 30.83 -8.74 6.83
CA LEU A 379 30.03 -9.38 5.79
C LEU A 379 30.91 -9.81 4.62
N THR A 380 30.95 -11.11 4.32
CA THR A 380 31.73 -11.71 3.23
C THR A 380 30.87 -12.08 2.02
N ASP A 381 29.65 -12.58 2.27
CA ASP A 381 28.80 -13.19 1.24
C ASP A 381 27.33 -12.75 1.36
N VAL A 382 26.76 -12.32 0.23
CA VAL A 382 25.34 -11.97 0.12
C VAL A 382 24.70 -12.75 -1.02
N THR A 383 23.54 -13.36 -0.75
CA THR A 383 22.69 -14.00 -1.76
C THR A 383 21.24 -13.54 -1.61
N LEU A 384 20.72 -12.86 -2.63
CA LEU A 384 19.36 -12.30 -2.62
C LEU A 384 18.56 -12.82 -3.82
N THR A 385 17.33 -13.27 -3.58
CA THR A 385 16.36 -13.70 -4.61
C THR A 385 14.95 -13.19 -4.30
N GLY A 386 14.00 -13.31 -5.22
CA GLY A 386 12.61 -12.91 -4.98
C GLY A 386 12.39 -11.40 -5.16
N ASP A 387 11.50 -10.81 -4.37
CA ASP A 387 11.06 -9.42 -4.51
C ASP A 387 11.43 -8.59 -3.26
N PHE A 388 12.14 -7.48 -3.47
CA PHE A 388 12.53 -6.49 -2.47
C PHE A 388 12.13 -5.10 -2.96
N GLU A 389 11.89 -4.16 -2.04
CA GLU A 389 11.61 -2.78 -2.43
C GLU A 389 12.88 -2.13 -3.03
N SER A 390 14.01 -2.29 -2.34
CA SER A 390 15.34 -1.83 -2.76
C SER A 390 16.43 -2.70 -2.15
N ILE A 391 17.61 -2.71 -2.76
CA ILE A 391 18.78 -3.46 -2.30
C ILE A 391 19.98 -2.52 -2.20
N THR A 392 20.53 -2.39 -1.01
CA THR A 392 21.73 -1.57 -0.74
C THR A 392 22.78 -2.40 -0.03
N LEU A 393 23.95 -2.55 -0.66
CA LEU A 393 25.13 -3.26 -0.15
C LEU A 393 26.32 -2.28 -0.17
N ASN A 394 26.32 -1.29 0.74
CA ASN A 394 27.30 -0.21 0.70
C ASN A 394 28.31 -0.28 1.85
N GLY A 395 29.60 -0.05 1.59
CA GLY A 395 30.63 0.05 2.63
C GLY A 395 30.94 -1.29 3.31
N ASN A 396 30.76 -2.42 2.63
CA ASN A 396 31.06 -3.76 3.17
C ASN A 396 32.43 -4.21 2.70
N ASN A 397 33.47 -3.65 3.32
CA ASN A 397 34.84 -3.82 2.83
C ASN A 397 35.35 -5.26 2.85
N ASN A 398 34.76 -6.17 3.64
CA ASN A 398 35.12 -7.59 3.65
C ASN A 398 34.27 -8.45 2.68
N MET A 399 33.31 -7.85 1.96
CA MET A 399 32.39 -8.59 1.08
C MET A 399 33.11 -9.00 -0.18
N THR A 400 33.28 -10.30 -0.39
CA THR A 400 33.99 -10.86 -1.56
C THR A 400 33.03 -11.32 -2.65
N THR A 401 31.80 -11.66 -2.29
CA THR A 401 30.78 -12.18 -3.21
C THR A 401 29.42 -11.53 -2.98
N ALA A 402 28.79 -11.05 -4.05
CA ALA A 402 27.40 -10.63 -4.09
C ALA A 402 26.66 -11.35 -5.23
N THR A 403 25.63 -12.14 -4.88
CA THR A 403 24.71 -12.79 -5.83
C THR A 403 23.32 -12.18 -5.68
N ILE A 404 22.86 -11.46 -6.70
CA ILE A 404 21.61 -10.70 -6.69
C ILE A 404 20.77 -11.21 -7.86
N GLY A 405 19.89 -12.17 -7.58
CA GLY A 405 18.89 -12.70 -8.52
C GLY A 405 17.48 -12.25 -8.16
N ALA A 406 17.35 -11.01 -7.66
CA ALA A 406 16.12 -10.48 -7.09
C ALA A 406 15.61 -9.24 -7.84
N THR A 407 14.31 -8.96 -7.68
CA THR A 407 13.65 -7.75 -8.14
C THR A 407 13.72 -6.66 -7.06
N ALA A 408 14.35 -5.52 -7.34
CA ALA A 408 14.20 -4.28 -6.58
C ALA A 408 12.99 -3.50 -7.15
N SER A 409 11.79 -3.90 -6.72
CA SER A 409 10.48 -3.57 -7.31
C SER A 409 10.18 -2.08 -7.40
N ASN A 410 10.68 -1.28 -6.46
CA ASN A 410 10.43 0.16 -6.39
C ASN A 410 11.69 0.96 -6.04
N GLY A 411 12.85 0.40 -6.34
CA GLY A 411 14.15 0.93 -5.95
C GLY A 411 15.27 0.49 -6.87
N ILE A 412 16.49 0.81 -6.46
CA ILE A 412 17.71 0.43 -7.20
C ILE A 412 18.41 -0.74 -6.50
N ILE A 413 19.34 -1.34 -7.23
CA ILE A 413 20.40 -2.17 -6.67
C ILE A 413 21.64 -1.28 -6.57
N ASP A 414 22.14 -1.07 -5.35
CA ASP A 414 23.27 -0.19 -5.05
C ASP A 414 24.40 -0.97 -4.39
N LEU A 415 25.57 -0.99 -5.03
CA LEU A 415 26.81 -1.56 -4.52
C LEU A 415 27.88 -0.46 -4.56
N THR A 416 28.06 0.21 -3.43
CA THR A 416 29.02 1.31 -3.31
C THR A 416 30.05 1.03 -2.22
N ASP A 417 31.33 1.35 -2.44
CA ASP A 417 32.40 1.23 -1.44
C ASP A 417 32.60 -0.21 -0.90
N ASN A 418 32.57 -1.25 -1.75
CA ASN A 418 32.90 -2.62 -1.34
C ASN A 418 34.27 -3.03 -1.87
N GLY A 419 35.32 -2.57 -1.17
CA GLY A 419 36.70 -2.71 -1.62
C GLY A 419 37.13 -4.14 -1.97
N ASP A 420 36.71 -5.14 -1.18
CA ASP A 420 37.10 -6.55 -1.41
C ASP A 420 36.17 -7.33 -2.35
N LEU A 421 35.21 -6.69 -3.01
CA LEU A 421 34.27 -7.38 -3.90
C LEU A 421 35.00 -7.93 -5.14
N VAL A 422 35.06 -9.25 -5.27
CA VAL A 422 35.71 -9.94 -6.40
C VAL A 422 34.68 -10.59 -7.33
N THR A 423 33.56 -11.07 -6.79
CA THR A 423 32.53 -11.78 -7.56
C THR A 423 31.19 -11.07 -7.44
N LEU A 424 30.64 -10.66 -8.58
CA LEU A 424 29.31 -10.09 -8.70
C LEU A 424 28.48 -10.87 -9.71
N ASP A 425 27.38 -11.47 -9.26
CA ASP A 425 26.37 -12.09 -10.12
C ASP A 425 25.06 -11.32 -9.99
N THR A 426 24.54 -10.83 -11.11
CA THR A 426 23.26 -10.10 -11.20
C THR A 426 22.23 -10.84 -12.06
N THR A 427 22.49 -12.12 -12.37
CA THR A 427 21.65 -12.93 -13.25
C THR A 427 20.23 -13.04 -12.70
N GLY A 428 19.24 -12.67 -13.52
CA GLY A 428 17.83 -12.71 -13.15
C GLY A 428 17.35 -11.55 -12.28
N SER A 429 18.21 -10.58 -11.96
CA SER A 429 17.80 -9.37 -11.24
C SER A 429 16.97 -8.43 -12.11
N SER A 430 16.14 -7.62 -11.45
CA SER A 430 15.39 -6.53 -12.05
C SER A 430 15.37 -5.32 -11.11
N ALA A 431 15.45 -4.10 -11.62
CA ALA A 431 15.45 -2.89 -10.78
C ALA A 431 15.06 -1.63 -11.56
N THR A 432 14.77 -0.54 -10.86
CA THR A 432 14.63 0.78 -11.52
C THR A 432 15.98 1.39 -11.92
N GLY A 433 17.07 0.89 -11.32
CA GLY A 433 18.44 1.29 -11.64
C GLY A 433 19.47 0.41 -10.96
N PHE A 434 20.72 0.55 -11.38
CA PHE A 434 21.87 -0.18 -10.89
C PHE A 434 23.06 0.75 -10.69
N THR A 435 23.66 0.73 -9.50
CA THR A 435 24.85 1.51 -9.15
C THR A 435 25.97 0.58 -8.71
N LEU A 436 27.16 0.80 -9.27
CA LEU A 436 28.39 0.10 -8.97
C LEU A 436 29.52 1.12 -8.86
N THR A 437 29.83 1.54 -7.63
CA THR A 437 30.78 2.63 -7.39
C THR A 437 31.84 2.23 -6.37
N ASN A 438 33.12 2.49 -6.64
CA ASN A 438 34.20 2.27 -5.66
C ASN A 438 34.28 0.82 -5.14
N ASN A 439 34.15 -0.16 -6.05
CA ASN A 439 34.35 -1.58 -5.77
C ASN A 439 35.66 -2.03 -6.43
N ASP A 440 36.77 -1.52 -5.90
CA ASP A 440 38.05 -1.49 -6.62
C ASP A 440 38.59 -2.87 -7.00
N ASN A 441 38.43 -3.92 -6.17
CA ASN A 441 38.94 -5.26 -6.51
C ASN A 441 38.09 -6.02 -7.56
N LEU A 442 37.01 -5.43 -8.07
CA LEU A 442 36.12 -6.07 -9.04
C LEU A 442 36.68 -5.93 -10.47
N THR A 443 37.47 -6.92 -10.89
CA THR A 443 38.18 -6.88 -12.19
C THR A 443 37.27 -6.97 -13.43
N SER A 444 36.05 -7.48 -13.29
CA SER A 444 35.05 -7.52 -14.36
C SER A 444 33.64 -7.50 -13.81
N ALA A 445 32.71 -6.87 -14.52
CA ALA A 445 31.31 -6.82 -14.14
C ALA A 445 30.38 -7.10 -15.33
N ALA A 446 29.38 -7.95 -15.10
CA ALA A 446 28.26 -8.13 -16.02
C ALA A 446 26.97 -7.67 -15.32
N ILE A 447 26.46 -6.52 -15.75
CA ILE A 447 25.21 -5.94 -15.24
C ILE A 447 24.06 -6.53 -16.07
N GLN A 448 23.47 -7.60 -15.52
CA GLN A 448 22.40 -8.39 -16.14
C GLN A 448 21.00 -7.95 -15.71
N THR A 449 20.91 -6.85 -14.95
CA THR A 449 19.69 -6.30 -14.37
C THR A 449 18.70 -5.85 -15.44
N THR A 450 17.48 -6.38 -15.39
CA THR A 450 16.38 -5.90 -16.25
C THR A 450 15.77 -4.62 -15.67
N MET A 451 15.65 -3.57 -16.48
CA MET A 451 15.08 -2.30 -16.03
C MET A 451 13.55 -2.38 -15.95
N ILE A 452 12.98 -1.93 -14.84
CA ILE A 452 11.55 -1.87 -14.58
C ILE A 452 11.09 -0.44 -14.25
N ALA A 453 9.79 -0.20 -14.31
CA ALA A 453 9.22 1.13 -14.14
C ALA A 453 9.17 1.61 -12.66
N GLY A 454 9.17 0.69 -11.70
CA GLY A 454 8.72 0.93 -10.32
C GLY A 454 7.24 0.57 -10.14
N THR A 455 6.71 0.65 -8.91
CA THR A 455 5.34 0.21 -8.59
C THR A 455 4.28 1.33 -8.62
N GLY A 456 4.69 2.58 -8.83
CA GLY A 456 3.79 3.73 -8.89
C GLY A 456 2.85 3.72 -10.11
N THR A 457 1.65 4.30 -10.00
CA THR A 457 0.63 4.28 -11.08
C THR A 457 1.03 5.02 -12.37
N SER A 458 2.01 5.92 -12.31
CA SER A 458 2.59 6.65 -13.46
C SER A 458 4.07 6.31 -13.67
N ALA A 459 4.53 5.21 -13.07
CA ALA A 459 5.85 4.68 -13.25
C ALA A 459 6.12 4.35 -14.72
N VAL A 460 7.29 4.71 -15.22
CA VAL A 460 7.75 4.39 -16.58
C VAL A 460 9.18 3.87 -16.52
N ILE A 461 9.59 3.08 -17.51
CA ILE A 461 10.95 2.54 -17.58
C ILE A 461 11.91 3.68 -17.96
N ASP A 462 12.52 4.31 -16.97
CA ASP A 462 13.58 5.31 -17.08
C ASP A 462 14.86 4.77 -16.40
N GLY A 463 15.37 3.65 -16.89
CA GLY A 463 16.43 2.90 -16.24
C GLY A 463 17.73 3.70 -16.08
N ALA A 464 18.47 3.42 -15.01
CA ALA A 464 19.78 4.01 -14.73
C ALA A 464 20.85 2.94 -14.54
N VAL A 465 21.99 3.08 -15.21
CA VAL A 465 23.21 2.32 -14.93
C VAL A 465 24.33 3.31 -14.63
N ILE A 466 24.90 3.20 -13.43
CA ILE A 466 26.00 4.04 -12.96
C ILE A 466 27.15 3.14 -12.55
N VAL A 467 28.29 3.24 -13.24
CA VAL A 467 29.51 2.48 -12.97
C VAL A 467 30.67 3.46 -12.86
N THR A 468 31.14 3.73 -11.64
CA THR A 468 32.14 4.79 -11.44
C THR A 468 33.22 4.43 -10.45
N ASN A 469 34.45 4.86 -10.73
CA ASN A 469 35.58 4.70 -9.79
C ASN A 469 35.75 3.26 -9.32
N ASN A 470 35.60 2.25 -10.20
CA ASN A 470 35.98 0.88 -9.87
C ASN A 470 37.36 0.66 -10.49
N ASP A 471 38.42 0.96 -9.74
CA ASP A 471 39.74 1.21 -10.33
C ASP A 471 40.34 -0.01 -11.05
N ASP A 472 40.24 -1.24 -10.50
CA ASP A 472 40.80 -2.44 -11.13
C ASP A 472 39.87 -3.09 -12.18
N MET A 473 38.71 -2.50 -12.47
CA MET A 473 37.76 -3.06 -13.43
C MET A 473 38.30 -2.96 -14.87
N THR A 474 38.50 -4.09 -15.53
CA THR A 474 39.04 -4.15 -16.91
C THR A 474 37.99 -4.40 -17.99
N GLU A 475 36.88 -5.06 -17.63
CA GLU A 475 35.79 -5.40 -18.54
C GLU A 475 34.41 -5.15 -17.93
N LEU A 476 33.54 -4.49 -18.69
CA LEU A 476 32.15 -4.21 -18.32
C LEU A 476 31.19 -4.69 -19.42
N GLU A 477 30.24 -5.55 -19.07
CA GLU A 477 29.11 -5.93 -19.94
C GLU A 477 27.80 -5.41 -19.35
N ILE A 478 26.94 -4.81 -20.17
CA ILE A 478 25.64 -4.26 -19.75
C ILE A 478 24.53 -4.87 -20.61
N TRP A 479 23.58 -5.52 -19.94
CA TRP A 479 22.45 -6.22 -20.57
C TRP A 479 21.13 -5.44 -20.42
N SER A 480 21.17 -4.33 -19.68
CA SER A 480 20.02 -3.48 -19.39
C SER A 480 19.63 -2.61 -20.58
N SER A 481 18.32 -2.54 -20.90
CA SER A 481 17.76 -1.67 -21.94
C SER A 481 16.73 -0.71 -21.34
N GLY A 482 16.29 0.30 -22.10
CA GLY A 482 15.38 1.33 -21.60
C GLY A 482 16.09 2.35 -20.70
N LEU A 483 17.37 2.64 -21.00
CA LEU A 483 18.21 3.48 -20.16
C LEU A 483 17.95 4.96 -20.44
N LYS A 484 17.62 5.71 -19.40
CA LYS A 484 17.64 7.18 -19.40
C LYS A 484 18.98 7.70 -18.92
N THR A 485 19.64 7.01 -18.00
CA THR A 485 20.94 7.39 -17.45
C THR A 485 21.94 6.28 -17.69
N LEU A 486 23.07 6.62 -18.31
CA LEU A 486 24.24 5.73 -18.43
C LEU A 486 25.50 6.51 -18.07
N THR A 487 26.12 6.19 -16.95
CA THR A 487 27.35 6.83 -16.49
C THR A 487 28.43 5.76 -16.31
N ILE A 488 29.53 5.87 -17.05
CA ILE A 488 30.70 4.99 -16.97
C ILE A 488 31.94 5.88 -16.90
N THR A 489 32.38 6.22 -15.69
CA THR A 489 33.45 7.22 -15.51
C THR A 489 34.36 6.93 -14.35
N GLY A 490 35.65 7.21 -14.49
CA GLY A 490 36.62 7.07 -13.40
C GLY A 490 37.06 5.64 -13.15
N ASN A 491 36.68 4.67 -13.98
CA ASN A 491 37.14 3.27 -13.84
C ASN A 491 38.50 3.14 -14.54
N SER A 492 39.58 3.40 -13.81
CA SER A 492 40.89 3.71 -14.40
C SER A 492 41.50 2.62 -15.27
N ASP A 493 41.18 1.35 -15.03
CA ASP A 493 41.71 0.22 -15.81
C ASP A 493 40.70 -0.34 -16.83
N LEU A 494 39.55 0.32 -17.00
CA LEU A 494 38.47 -0.17 -17.85
C LEU A 494 38.80 0.01 -19.34
N THR A 495 39.29 -1.07 -19.94
CA THR A 495 39.69 -1.11 -21.35
C THR A 495 38.60 -1.62 -22.28
N LYS A 496 37.58 -2.34 -21.77
CA LYS A 496 36.56 -2.98 -22.61
C LYS A 496 35.12 -2.78 -22.10
N ILE A 497 34.23 -2.34 -23.00
CA ILE A 497 32.79 -2.20 -22.76
C ILE A 497 32.01 -2.99 -23.80
N THR A 498 31.04 -3.79 -23.34
CA THR A 498 30.09 -4.51 -24.18
C THR A 498 28.67 -4.08 -23.82
N GLY A 499 27.94 -3.47 -24.77
CA GLY A 499 26.58 -2.97 -24.56
C GLY A 499 25.67 -3.18 -25.76
N ASP A 500 25.87 -4.26 -26.52
CA ASP A 500 25.06 -4.65 -27.67
C ASP A 500 23.59 -4.98 -27.31
N LYS A 501 23.34 -5.31 -26.05
CA LYS A 501 22.02 -5.58 -25.48
C LYS A 501 21.25 -4.31 -25.07
N ILE A 502 21.89 -3.14 -25.08
CA ILE A 502 21.24 -1.85 -24.82
C ILE A 502 20.52 -1.40 -26.11
N ILE A 503 19.23 -1.71 -26.24
CA ILE A 503 18.47 -1.51 -27.49
C ILE A 503 17.44 -0.38 -27.45
N ALA A 504 17.25 0.29 -26.30
CA ALA A 504 16.27 1.36 -26.11
C ALA A 504 16.75 2.41 -25.11
N ILE A 505 16.32 3.66 -25.31
CA ILE A 505 16.38 4.74 -24.30
C ILE A 505 15.18 4.64 -23.34
N GLY A 506 15.27 5.34 -22.20
CA GLY A 506 14.17 5.47 -21.26
C GLY A 506 12.90 6.07 -21.89
N ALA A 507 11.76 5.82 -21.27
CA ALA A 507 10.46 6.26 -21.75
C ALA A 507 10.32 7.79 -21.81
N THR A 508 10.99 8.50 -20.89
CA THR A 508 11.02 9.96 -20.87
C THR A 508 12.18 10.51 -21.68
N ALA A 509 11.89 11.47 -22.56
CA ALA A 509 12.91 12.14 -23.39
C ALA A 509 14.00 12.85 -22.56
N GLY A 510 15.18 12.98 -23.16
CA GLY A 510 16.37 13.60 -22.58
C GLY A 510 17.26 12.63 -21.80
N PRO A 511 17.75 11.54 -22.43
CA PRO A 511 18.73 10.68 -21.79
C PRO A 511 20.04 11.43 -21.48
N SER A 512 20.68 11.03 -20.39
CA SER A 512 21.95 11.53 -19.89
C SER A 512 23.01 10.43 -20.00
N VAL A 513 24.03 10.63 -20.83
CA VAL A 513 25.08 9.63 -21.07
C VAL A 513 26.47 10.23 -20.86
N SER A 514 27.27 9.63 -19.99
CA SER A 514 28.64 10.06 -19.73
C SER A 514 29.58 8.85 -19.75
N ILE A 515 30.53 8.83 -20.67
CA ILE A 515 31.56 7.79 -20.76
C ILE A 515 32.90 8.47 -21.02
N SER A 516 33.75 8.52 -19.99
CA SER A 516 35.06 9.18 -20.00
C SER A 516 35.82 8.94 -18.70
N GLY A 517 37.14 9.10 -18.72
CA GLY A 517 37.97 8.88 -17.54
C GLY A 517 38.10 7.39 -17.21
N ASN A 518 38.13 6.55 -18.25
CA ASN A 518 38.42 5.13 -18.17
C ASN A 518 39.79 4.86 -18.87
N ASP A 519 40.05 3.65 -19.35
CA ASP A 519 41.23 3.32 -20.21
C ASP A 519 40.83 2.87 -21.61
N LEU A 520 39.81 3.52 -22.20
CA LEU A 520 39.32 3.15 -23.52
C LEU A 520 40.23 3.74 -24.60
N GLU A 521 40.91 2.88 -25.36
CA GLU A 521 41.86 3.30 -26.39
C GLU A 521 41.39 3.00 -27.82
N ALA A 522 41.58 3.96 -28.73
CA ALA A 522 41.62 3.70 -30.18
C ALA A 522 43.04 3.90 -30.72
N SER A 523 43.57 2.88 -31.38
CA SER A 523 44.87 2.97 -32.08
C SER A 523 44.81 3.97 -33.24
N VAL A 524 43.69 4.02 -33.98
CA VAL A 524 43.50 4.96 -35.10
C VAL A 524 42.08 5.49 -35.11
N ALA A 525 41.92 6.80 -35.28
CA ALA A 525 40.67 7.42 -35.70
C ALA A 525 40.80 7.93 -37.15
N GLN A 526 40.16 7.25 -38.09
CA GLN A 526 40.23 7.53 -39.53
C GLN A 526 39.01 8.30 -40.01
N VAL A 527 39.24 9.46 -40.60
CA VAL A 527 38.21 10.24 -41.31
C VAL A 527 38.15 9.78 -42.77
N LEU A 528 37.11 9.03 -43.14
CA LEU A 528 36.91 8.52 -44.50
C LEU A 528 36.23 9.54 -45.42
N THR A 529 35.28 10.31 -44.89
CA THR A 529 34.62 11.42 -45.58
C THR A 529 34.36 12.56 -44.61
N ALA A 530 33.70 13.64 -45.06
CA ALA A 530 33.27 14.71 -44.17
C ALA A 530 32.29 14.25 -43.06
N THR A 531 31.64 13.08 -43.19
CA THR A 531 30.60 12.61 -42.25
C THR A 531 30.75 11.15 -41.81
N THR A 532 31.71 10.40 -42.36
CA THR A 532 31.95 8.99 -42.04
C THR A 532 33.42 8.73 -41.72
N GLY A 533 33.67 7.69 -40.93
CA GLY A 533 35.01 7.31 -40.51
C GLY A 533 35.04 5.92 -39.89
N ALA A 534 36.19 5.57 -39.36
CA ALA A 534 36.45 4.30 -38.69
C ALA A 534 37.31 4.51 -37.44
N PHE A 535 37.06 3.72 -36.41
CA PHE A 535 37.95 3.56 -35.27
C PHE A 535 38.57 2.17 -35.30
N THR A 536 39.89 2.10 -35.14
CA THR A 536 40.60 0.85 -34.90
C THR A 536 40.84 0.70 -33.40
N THR A 537 40.13 -0.21 -32.74
CA THR A 537 40.11 -0.35 -31.28
C THR A 537 39.77 -1.77 -30.84
N ASN A 538 40.29 -2.18 -29.68
CA ASN A 538 39.89 -3.42 -29.00
C ASN A 538 38.91 -3.18 -27.84
N SER A 539 38.49 -1.93 -27.60
CA SER A 539 37.66 -1.59 -26.43
C SER A 539 36.22 -2.09 -26.51
N ASN A 540 35.80 -2.61 -27.67
CA ASN A 540 34.45 -3.06 -27.96
C ASN A 540 33.34 -1.99 -27.73
N ILE A 541 33.69 -0.73 -27.47
CA ILE A 541 32.72 0.35 -27.22
C ILE A 541 31.77 0.58 -28.41
N GLY A 542 32.17 0.17 -29.61
CA GLY A 542 31.32 0.16 -30.80
C GLY A 542 30.04 -0.66 -30.66
N SER A 543 29.99 -1.60 -29.72
CA SER A 543 28.77 -2.34 -29.36
C SER A 543 27.62 -1.43 -28.90
N LEU A 544 27.92 -0.24 -28.36
CA LEU A 544 26.92 0.77 -27.95
C LEU A 544 26.31 1.56 -29.11
N ALA A 545 26.76 1.37 -30.35
CA ALA A 545 26.36 2.20 -31.49
C ALA A 545 24.83 2.29 -31.68
N ALA A 546 24.10 1.19 -31.45
CA ALA A 546 22.64 1.17 -31.54
C ALA A 546 21.98 2.10 -30.50
N TYR A 547 22.40 2.03 -29.24
CA TYR A 547 21.92 2.89 -28.16
C TYR A 547 22.31 4.36 -28.39
N LEU A 548 23.57 4.64 -28.71
CA LEU A 548 24.06 6.00 -28.93
C LEU A 548 23.36 6.69 -30.10
N LYS A 549 22.94 5.94 -31.13
CA LYS A 549 22.10 6.46 -32.21
C LYS A 549 20.72 6.92 -31.72
N LEU A 550 20.11 6.20 -30.78
CA LEU A 550 18.83 6.60 -30.17
C LEU A 550 19.01 7.86 -29.30
N VAL A 551 20.08 7.89 -28.51
CA VAL A 551 20.46 9.07 -27.71
C VAL A 551 20.69 10.28 -28.61
N GLN A 552 21.42 10.11 -29.72
CA GLN A 552 21.66 11.18 -30.68
C GLN A 552 20.39 11.66 -31.39
N ALA A 553 19.40 10.79 -31.60
CA ALA A 553 18.15 11.15 -32.24
C ALA A 553 17.22 11.97 -31.33
N ASP A 554 17.32 11.78 -30.01
CA ASP A 554 16.59 12.60 -29.04
C ASP A 554 17.27 13.98 -28.89
N VAL A 555 16.55 15.02 -29.30
CA VAL A 555 17.04 16.41 -29.30
C VAL A 555 17.23 17.00 -27.90
N LYS A 556 16.70 16.34 -26.85
CA LYS A 556 16.86 16.73 -25.45
C LYS A 556 18.03 16.03 -24.77
N SER A 557 18.70 15.10 -25.45
CA SER A 557 19.81 14.32 -24.89
C SER A 557 21.01 15.18 -24.53
N ASN A 558 21.60 14.86 -23.39
CA ASN A 558 22.91 15.34 -22.98
C ASN A 558 23.87 14.14 -22.93
N ALA A 559 24.81 14.07 -23.87
CA ALA A 559 25.76 12.96 -23.95
C ALA A 559 27.20 13.44 -24.16
N ALA A 560 28.13 12.80 -23.45
CA ALA A 560 29.55 13.06 -23.47
C ALA A 560 30.30 11.71 -23.46
N VAL A 561 30.61 11.18 -24.64
CA VAL A 561 31.20 9.85 -24.85
C VAL A 561 32.52 10.00 -25.61
N TYR A 562 33.60 9.52 -25.01
CA TYR A 562 34.96 9.65 -25.54
C TYR A 562 35.73 8.32 -25.45
N PHE A 563 36.71 8.16 -26.33
CA PHE A 563 37.90 7.38 -25.98
C PHE A 563 38.76 8.17 -25.00
N ASP A 564 39.41 7.49 -24.08
CA ASP A 564 40.37 8.13 -23.17
C ASP A 564 41.67 8.44 -23.89
N THR A 565 42.10 7.56 -24.80
CA THR A 565 43.28 7.75 -25.65
C THR A 565 42.98 7.45 -27.12
N VAL A 566 43.43 8.33 -28.02
CA VAL A 566 43.51 8.06 -29.47
C VAL A 566 44.96 8.18 -29.90
N GLN A 567 45.60 7.09 -30.34
CA GLN A 567 47.04 7.11 -30.64
C GLN A 567 47.38 7.93 -31.88
N SER A 568 46.58 7.84 -32.94
CA SER A 568 46.77 8.60 -34.17
C SER A 568 45.46 8.93 -34.91
N THR A 569 45.55 9.88 -35.86
CA THR A 569 44.44 10.24 -36.75
C THR A 569 44.87 10.20 -38.21
N THR A 570 44.01 9.63 -39.07
CA THR A 570 44.24 9.57 -40.52
C THR A 570 43.09 10.20 -41.29
N SER A 571 43.39 10.67 -42.50
CA SER A 571 42.38 11.09 -43.48
C SER A 571 42.22 10.03 -44.57
N SER A 572 41.17 10.18 -45.40
CA SER A 572 40.83 9.30 -46.52
C SER A 572 41.91 9.18 -47.61
N VAL A 573 42.98 10.00 -47.51
CA VAL A 573 44.15 9.98 -48.40
C VAL A 573 45.38 9.30 -47.78
N SER A 574 45.19 8.57 -46.67
CA SER A 574 46.15 7.63 -46.05
C SER A 574 47.46 8.24 -45.51
N VAL A 575 47.49 9.54 -45.22
CA VAL A 575 48.60 10.14 -44.48
C VAL A 575 48.23 10.18 -42.99
N GLU A 576 48.96 9.44 -42.15
CA GLU A 576 48.95 9.61 -40.69
C GLU A 576 49.33 11.05 -40.36
N THR A 577 48.42 11.81 -39.77
CA THR A 577 48.57 13.28 -39.65
C THR A 577 48.66 13.77 -38.19
N GLY A 578 48.36 12.95 -37.18
CA GLY A 578 48.20 13.41 -35.78
C GLY A 578 49.04 12.68 -34.73
N SER A 579 49.45 13.42 -33.70
CA SER A 579 50.03 12.91 -32.44
C SER A 579 48.96 12.33 -31.51
N THR A 580 49.36 11.48 -30.56
CA THR A 580 48.50 10.92 -29.52
C THR A 580 47.72 11.99 -28.76
N THR A 581 46.41 11.78 -28.59
CA THR A 581 45.52 12.67 -27.85
C THR A 581 44.86 11.95 -26.69
N THR A 582 44.77 12.61 -25.53
CA THR A 582 44.20 12.05 -24.30
C THR A 582 43.07 12.90 -23.75
N GLY A 583 42.11 12.27 -23.07
CA GLY A 583 40.98 12.90 -22.39
C GLY A 583 39.87 13.42 -23.32
N ALA A 584 39.02 14.30 -22.77
CA ALA A 584 37.83 14.85 -23.44
C ALA A 584 38.17 15.92 -24.48
N VAL A 585 38.83 15.52 -25.57
CA VAL A 585 39.22 16.38 -26.69
C VAL A 585 38.52 16.00 -27.98
N ALA A 586 38.46 16.92 -28.94
CA ALA A 586 37.70 16.74 -30.19
C ALA A 586 38.11 15.52 -31.03
N ALA A 587 39.38 15.09 -30.95
CA ALA A 587 39.88 13.88 -31.62
C ALA A 587 39.31 12.59 -31.03
N ASN A 588 38.98 12.60 -29.73
CA ASN A 588 38.58 11.43 -28.96
C ASN A 588 37.06 11.24 -28.87
N VAL A 589 36.26 12.22 -29.31
CA VAL A 589 34.79 12.16 -29.26
C VAL A 589 34.24 10.98 -30.06
N ILE A 590 33.37 10.17 -29.44
CA ILE A 590 32.46 9.24 -30.11
C ILE A 590 31.08 9.90 -30.27
N LEU A 591 30.52 10.46 -29.19
CA LEU A 591 29.29 11.24 -29.22
C LEU A 591 29.39 12.39 -28.22
N LEU A 592 29.20 13.61 -28.70
CA LEU A 592 29.03 14.79 -27.87
C LEU A 592 27.75 15.49 -28.33
N THR A 593 26.69 15.40 -27.54
CA THR A 593 25.45 16.17 -27.78
C THR A 593 25.09 16.95 -26.53
N THR A 594 24.85 18.24 -26.68
CA THR A 594 24.29 19.07 -25.62
C THR A 594 22.96 19.60 -26.13
N PRO A 595 21.87 19.48 -25.36
CA PRO A 595 20.57 19.95 -25.82
C PRO A 595 20.66 21.45 -26.11
N GLY A 596 20.07 21.87 -27.23
CA GLY A 596 20.01 23.29 -27.54
C GLY A 596 19.14 24.00 -26.50
N SER A 597 19.62 25.13 -25.97
CA SER A 597 18.80 25.98 -25.11
C SER A 597 18.01 26.96 -25.97
N GLY A 598 16.70 27.03 -25.76
CA GLY A 598 15.93 28.17 -26.25
C GLY A 598 16.51 29.44 -25.61
N GLY A 599 16.79 30.46 -26.41
CA GLY A 599 17.08 31.78 -25.85
C GLY A 599 16.03 32.78 -26.27
N VAL A 600 16.07 33.91 -25.58
CA VAL A 600 15.15 35.02 -25.77
C VAL A 600 15.84 36.02 -26.70
N THR A 601 15.25 36.27 -27.88
CA THR A 601 15.64 37.41 -28.70
C THR A 601 15.11 38.71 -28.12
N THR A 602 15.95 39.74 -28.07
CA THR A 602 15.57 41.13 -27.73
C THR A 602 15.84 42.06 -28.92
N GLY A 603 14.92 42.99 -29.20
CA GLY A 603 15.10 44.05 -30.21
C GLY A 603 14.09 44.03 -31.38
N ASN A 604 14.08 45.15 -32.11
CA ASN A 604 13.19 45.44 -33.24
C ASN A 604 13.44 44.48 -34.43
N ASN A 605 12.40 43.83 -34.98
CA ASN A 605 12.57 42.88 -36.09
C ASN A 605 11.49 43.03 -37.18
N SER A 606 11.83 42.63 -38.41
CA SER A 606 11.03 42.87 -39.62
C SER A 606 9.66 42.18 -39.68
N ALA A 607 9.31 41.33 -38.71
CA ALA A 607 8.06 40.58 -38.69
C ALA A 607 6.90 41.35 -38.02
N VAL A 608 7.18 42.38 -37.22
CA VAL A 608 6.16 43.14 -36.47
C VAL A 608 6.29 44.60 -36.82
N LYS A 609 5.35 45.09 -37.61
CA LYS A 609 5.33 46.48 -38.08
C LYS A 609 4.67 47.37 -37.04
N GLU A 610 5.38 48.38 -36.55
CA GLU A 610 4.82 49.50 -35.79
C GLU A 610 3.63 50.13 -36.54
N GLN A 611 2.57 50.45 -35.80
CA GLN A 611 1.38 51.11 -36.33
C GLN A 611 0.90 52.19 -35.39
N ARG A 612 0.87 53.43 -35.88
CA ARG A 612 0.22 54.54 -35.19
C ARG A 612 -1.20 54.70 -35.67
N ALA A 613 -2.06 55.22 -34.80
CA ALA A 613 -3.44 55.49 -35.16
C ALA A 613 -3.95 56.80 -34.57
N TRP A 614 -4.84 57.43 -35.31
CA TRP A 614 -5.52 58.65 -34.91
C TRP A 614 -7.02 58.48 -35.05
N GLN A 615 -7.75 58.84 -34.01
CA GLN A 615 -9.20 58.93 -34.05
C GLN A 615 -9.60 60.31 -34.55
N ILE A 616 -10.25 60.35 -35.71
CA ILE A 616 -10.69 61.55 -36.40
C ILE A 616 -12.20 61.74 -36.15
N PRO A 617 -12.62 62.79 -35.42
CA PRO A 617 -14.02 63.01 -35.11
C PRO A 617 -14.82 63.38 -36.37
N ASN A 618 -16.09 62.97 -36.42
CA ASN A 618 -17.00 63.34 -37.51
C ASN A 618 -17.47 64.79 -37.37
N VAL A 619 -16.66 65.73 -37.87
CA VAL A 619 -16.92 67.18 -37.86
C VAL A 619 -16.60 67.79 -39.22
N SER A 620 -17.25 68.89 -39.57
CA SER A 620 -16.91 69.66 -40.77
C SER A 620 -15.79 70.65 -40.45
N GLY A 621 -14.91 70.91 -41.42
CA GLY A 621 -13.90 71.96 -41.38
C GLY A 621 -12.58 71.59 -40.69
N LEU A 622 -12.38 70.33 -40.30
CA LEU A 622 -11.10 69.87 -39.77
C LEU A 622 -10.16 69.55 -40.94
N GLY A 623 -9.06 70.29 -41.06
CA GLY A 623 -7.97 70.04 -41.99
C GLY A 623 -6.97 69.02 -41.44
N ILE A 624 -6.64 68.01 -42.25
CA ILE A 624 -5.75 66.90 -41.91
C ILE A 624 -4.60 66.87 -42.91
N ARG A 625 -3.38 66.84 -42.40
CA ARG A 625 -2.14 66.71 -43.19
C ARG A 625 -1.34 65.54 -42.68
N LEU A 626 -0.83 64.72 -43.60
CA LEU A 626 0.11 63.63 -43.31
C LEU A 626 1.32 63.84 -44.21
N ALA A 627 2.48 64.04 -43.59
CA ALA A 627 3.76 64.11 -44.28
C ALA A 627 4.62 62.90 -43.89
N ILE A 628 5.17 62.21 -44.89
CA ILE A 628 6.15 61.13 -44.70
C ILE A 628 7.44 61.57 -45.39
N ASP A 629 8.56 61.55 -44.66
CA ASP A 629 9.86 62.13 -45.08
C ASP A 629 9.73 63.55 -45.63
N SER A 630 8.91 64.38 -44.95
CA SER A 630 8.55 65.76 -45.37
C SER A 630 7.72 65.87 -46.66
N ALA A 631 7.29 64.77 -47.28
CA ALA A 631 6.41 64.78 -48.46
C ALA A 631 4.93 64.61 -48.06
N GLU A 632 4.08 65.52 -48.52
CA GLU A 632 2.62 65.44 -48.32
C GLU A 632 2.04 64.17 -48.97
N THR A 633 1.23 63.45 -48.21
CA THR A 633 0.73 62.12 -48.55
C THR A 633 -0.76 62.13 -48.90
N LEU A 634 -1.59 62.90 -48.19
CA LEU A 634 -3.03 63.00 -48.48
C LEU A 634 -3.27 63.82 -49.76
N HIS A 635 -4.39 63.57 -50.44
CA HIS A 635 -4.73 64.24 -51.70
C HIS A 635 -6.11 64.91 -51.62
N ASN A 636 -6.17 66.21 -51.90
CA ASN A 636 -7.39 67.02 -51.73
C ASN A 636 -8.31 67.04 -52.96
N GLY A 637 -8.02 66.21 -53.97
CA GLY A 637 -8.73 66.15 -55.25
C GLY A 637 -8.04 66.94 -56.38
N THR A 638 -7.12 67.85 -56.06
CA THR A 638 -6.35 68.63 -57.05
C THR A 638 -4.84 68.51 -56.89
N ALA A 639 -4.33 68.37 -55.66
CA ALA A 639 -2.92 68.18 -55.35
C ALA A 639 -2.75 67.42 -54.02
N TYR A 640 -1.51 66.96 -53.75
CA TYR A 640 -1.14 66.43 -52.43
C TYR A 640 -1.04 67.54 -51.39
N GLY A 641 -1.65 67.37 -50.22
CA GLY A 641 -1.73 68.36 -49.15
C GLY A 641 -2.95 68.15 -48.25
N THR A 642 -3.36 69.22 -47.55
CA THR A 642 -4.45 69.18 -46.56
C THR A 642 -5.77 68.67 -47.15
N VAL A 643 -6.34 67.64 -46.53
CA VAL A 643 -7.74 67.21 -46.76
C VAL A 643 -8.61 67.81 -45.67
N THR A 644 -9.67 68.53 -46.07
CA THR A 644 -10.63 69.12 -45.12
C THR A 644 -11.88 68.25 -45.06
N THR A 645 -12.25 67.85 -43.85
CA THR A 645 -13.47 67.07 -43.59
C THR A 645 -14.73 67.91 -43.81
N VAL A 646 -15.82 67.26 -44.25
CA VAL A 646 -17.12 67.89 -44.52
C VAL A 646 -18.18 67.54 -43.46
N GLY A 647 -17.83 66.74 -42.45
CA GLY A 647 -18.74 66.29 -41.41
C GLY A 647 -19.71 65.20 -41.87
N ASN A 648 -19.34 64.48 -42.94
CA ASN A 648 -20.02 63.30 -43.40
C ASN A 648 -18.99 62.17 -43.45
N MET A 649 -19.01 61.33 -42.43
CA MET A 649 -18.05 60.26 -42.20
C MET A 649 -17.83 59.34 -43.42
N ALA A 650 -18.84 59.10 -44.25
CA ALA A 650 -18.69 58.29 -45.47
C ALA A 650 -17.89 59.03 -46.56
N LEU A 651 -18.15 60.33 -46.75
CA LEU A 651 -17.40 61.16 -47.69
C LEU A 651 -15.97 61.44 -47.18
N ASP A 652 -15.83 61.68 -45.87
CA ASP A 652 -14.55 61.92 -45.21
C ASP A 652 -13.65 60.68 -45.25
N LEU A 653 -14.23 59.48 -45.07
CA LEU A 653 -13.52 58.21 -45.25
C LEU A 653 -12.95 58.08 -46.67
N VAL A 654 -13.78 58.35 -47.70
CA VAL A 654 -13.35 58.27 -49.10
C VAL A 654 -12.26 59.30 -49.41
N ALA A 655 -12.38 60.52 -48.88
CA ALA A 655 -11.40 61.58 -49.11
C ALA A 655 -10.04 61.27 -48.45
N LEU A 656 -10.04 60.78 -47.22
CA LEU A 656 -8.81 60.44 -46.48
C LEU A 656 -8.17 59.13 -46.96
N LYS A 657 -8.98 58.19 -47.49
CA LYS A 657 -8.54 56.92 -48.06
C LYS A 657 -8.52 56.94 -49.60
N ALA A 658 -8.35 58.10 -50.21
CA ALA A 658 -8.26 58.19 -51.67
C ALA A 658 -7.10 57.32 -52.18
N THR A 659 -7.28 56.64 -53.32
CA THR A 659 -6.25 55.76 -53.91
C THR A 659 -4.89 56.46 -54.07
N LEU A 660 -4.92 57.73 -54.49
CA LEU A 660 -3.71 58.56 -54.59
C LEU A 660 -2.97 58.70 -53.26
N ALA A 661 -3.68 58.80 -52.13
CA ALA A 661 -3.07 58.91 -50.81
C ALA A 661 -2.47 57.58 -50.32
N THR A 662 -3.18 56.47 -50.52
CA THR A 662 -2.70 55.14 -50.13
C THR A 662 -1.51 54.67 -50.98
N ASP A 663 -1.53 54.93 -52.28
CA ASP A 663 -0.42 54.62 -53.19
C ASP A 663 0.82 55.47 -52.87
N ARG A 664 0.60 56.75 -52.52
CA ARG A 664 1.67 57.66 -52.11
C ARG A 664 2.31 57.21 -50.81
N ALA A 665 1.52 56.83 -49.80
CA ALA A 665 2.02 56.28 -48.54
C ALA A 665 2.88 55.02 -48.76
N THR A 666 2.40 54.12 -49.64
CA THR A 666 3.10 52.89 -50.03
C THR A 666 4.45 53.19 -50.69
N THR A 667 4.47 54.16 -51.62
CA THR A 667 5.70 54.61 -52.28
C THR A 667 6.69 55.23 -51.30
N LEU A 668 6.19 55.91 -50.25
CA LEU A 668 6.97 56.51 -49.18
C LEU A 668 7.24 55.52 -48.02
N GLY A 669 7.09 54.22 -48.25
CA GLY A 669 7.56 53.20 -47.30
C GLY A 669 6.66 52.93 -46.09
N THR A 670 5.38 53.28 -46.16
CA THR A 670 4.38 53.04 -45.09
C THR A 670 3.08 52.49 -45.69
N THR A 671 2.16 52.00 -44.85
CA THR A 671 0.78 51.66 -45.27
C THR A 671 -0.20 52.58 -44.56
N LEU A 672 -0.96 53.36 -45.34
CA LEU A 672 -2.05 54.19 -44.83
C LEU A 672 -3.38 53.44 -44.96
N ASP A 673 -4.15 53.37 -43.88
CA ASP A 673 -5.53 52.88 -43.90
C ASP A 673 -6.44 53.81 -43.09
N VAL A 674 -7.72 53.86 -43.45
CA VAL A 674 -8.76 54.61 -42.73
C VAL A 674 -10.00 53.74 -42.64
N LYS A 675 -10.61 53.67 -41.46
CA LYS A 675 -11.81 52.87 -41.20
C LYS A 675 -12.85 53.65 -40.41
N ALA A 676 -14.12 53.43 -40.69
CA ALA A 676 -15.24 53.97 -39.92
C ALA A 676 -15.59 53.04 -38.75
N GLU A 677 -14.68 52.98 -37.77
CA GLU A 677 -14.77 52.10 -36.60
C GLU A 677 -14.48 52.84 -35.29
N GLY A 678 -14.13 54.13 -35.37
CA GLY A 678 -13.68 54.92 -34.23
C GLY A 678 -14.84 55.38 -33.35
N HIS A 679 -14.52 55.60 -32.07
CA HIS A 679 -15.45 55.94 -31.01
C HIS A 679 -16.80 55.18 -31.12
N PRO A 680 -16.81 53.85 -30.95
CA PRO A 680 -18.03 53.05 -31.03
C PRO A 680 -19.12 53.52 -30.05
N LEU A 681 -20.34 53.71 -30.55
CA LEU A 681 -21.52 54.07 -29.76
C LEU A 681 -22.45 52.86 -29.70
N MET A 682 -22.64 52.32 -28.49
CA MET A 682 -23.62 51.26 -28.26
C MET A 682 -25.04 51.86 -28.30
N PRO A 683 -26.01 51.22 -28.97
CA PRO A 683 -27.41 51.62 -28.89
C PRO A 683 -27.92 51.57 -27.44
N SER A 684 -28.86 52.47 -27.11
CA SER A 684 -29.54 52.44 -25.80
C SER A 684 -30.65 51.38 -25.80
N VAL A 685 -30.95 50.83 -24.63
CA VAL A 685 -32.08 49.90 -24.41
C VAL A 685 -33.24 50.67 -23.80
N ALA A 686 -34.37 50.79 -24.48
CA ALA A 686 -35.55 51.46 -23.98
C ALA A 686 -36.67 50.45 -23.65
N PHE A 687 -37.03 50.32 -22.37
CA PHE A 687 -38.16 49.48 -21.96
C PHE A 687 -39.49 50.20 -22.19
N ARG A 688 -40.49 49.49 -22.70
CA ARG A 688 -41.79 50.04 -23.05
C ARG A 688 -42.74 50.02 -21.86
N THR A 689 -43.65 51.00 -21.77
CA THR A 689 -44.69 51.04 -20.73
C THR A 689 -45.81 50.03 -20.96
N SER A 690 -45.96 49.57 -22.20
CA SER A 690 -47.02 48.67 -22.63
C SER A 690 -46.64 48.03 -23.96
N VAL A 691 -47.30 46.92 -24.27
CA VAL A 691 -47.34 46.29 -25.59
C VAL A 691 -48.76 46.41 -26.17
N THR A 692 -48.93 46.33 -27.48
CA THR A 692 -50.25 46.41 -28.13
C THR A 692 -50.41 45.40 -29.25
N SER A 693 -51.60 44.86 -29.44
CA SER A 693 -51.91 43.99 -30.58
C SER A 693 -52.10 44.75 -31.91
N ALA A 694 -51.95 46.08 -31.92
CA ALA A 694 -51.99 46.91 -33.12
C ALA A 694 -50.66 46.88 -33.89
N THR A 695 -50.69 47.12 -35.22
CA THR A 695 -49.52 47.04 -36.09
C THR A 695 -48.46 48.11 -35.79
N GLY A 696 -47.21 47.69 -35.57
CA GLY A 696 -46.01 48.56 -35.55
C GLY A 696 -45.85 49.37 -34.25
N SER A 697 -46.00 48.72 -33.10
CA SER A 697 -46.02 49.42 -31.81
C SER A 697 -45.37 48.62 -30.65
N ASN A 698 -44.69 47.52 -30.94
CA ASN A 698 -44.04 46.67 -29.94
C ASN A 698 -42.51 46.79 -30.03
N GLY A 699 -41.80 46.11 -29.16
CA GLY A 699 -40.34 46.03 -29.18
C GLY A 699 -39.89 44.69 -29.75
N GLU A 700 -38.67 44.31 -29.38
CA GLU A 700 -38.03 43.08 -29.86
C GLU A 700 -38.58 41.81 -29.20
N ASN A 701 -39.25 41.91 -28.04
CA ASN A 701 -39.66 40.73 -27.28
C ASN A 701 -41.01 40.14 -27.74
N TYR A 702 -41.84 40.94 -28.42
CA TYR A 702 -43.16 40.48 -28.87
C TYR A 702 -43.52 40.95 -30.27
N THR A 703 -44.02 40.00 -31.07
CA THR A 703 -44.81 40.30 -32.26
C THR A 703 -46.25 40.68 -31.89
N ASN A 704 -46.95 41.39 -32.77
CA ASN A 704 -48.35 41.80 -32.54
C ASN A 704 -49.27 40.59 -32.29
N ASP A 705 -49.01 39.46 -32.95
CA ASP A 705 -49.77 38.22 -32.79
C ASP A 705 -49.56 37.60 -31.39
N GLN A 706 -48.33 37.65 -30.87
CA GLN A 706 -48.04 37.20 -29.51
C GLN A 706 -48.68 38.11 -28.46
N VAL A 707 -48.77 39.42 -28.71
CA VAL A 707 -49.50 40.34 -27.82
C VAL A 707 -51.01 40.07 -27.86
N ALA A 708 -51.56 39.80 -29.04
CA ALA A 708 -52.99 39.45 -29.19
C ALA A 708 -53.36 38.19 -28.39
N ALA A 709 -52.44 37.23 -28.27
CA ALA A 709 -52.61 36.02 -27.45
C ALA A 709 -52.55 36.29 -25.94
N ILE A 710 -51.89 37.38 -25.51
CA ILE A 710 -51.86 37.83 -24.11
C ILE A 710 -53.17 38.57 -23.76
N GLY A 711 -53.64 39.45 -24.65
CA GLY A 711 -54.89 40.18 -24.51
C GLY A 711 -55.09 41.20 -25.64
N ALA A 712 -56.32 41.36 -26.14
CA ALA A 712 -56.62 42.30 -27.23
C ALA A 712 -56.47 43.76 -26.77
N GLY A 713 -55.87 44.61 -27.62
CA GLY A 713 -55.65 46.04 -27.32
C GLY A 713 -54.27 46.30 -26.69
N THR A 714 -54.19 47.28 -25.78
CA THR A 714 -52.94 47.68 -25.12
C THR A 714 -52.83 47.04 -23.74
N ASN A 715 -51.74 46.31 -23.50
CA ASN A 715 -51.43 45.66 -22.23
C ASN A 715 -50.25 46.36 -21.56
N ASN A 716 -50.45 46.88 -20.35
CA ASN A 716 -49.40 47.57 -19.60
C ASN A 716 -48.30 46.59 -19.20
N ALA A 717 -47.05 47.05 -19.25
CA ALA A 717 -45.92 46.29 -18.72
C ALA A 717 -46.19 45.92 -17.25
N PHE A 718 -45.94 44.69 -16.86
CA PHE A 718 -46.17 44.19 -15.52
C PHE A 718 -45.10 43.16 -15.16
N VAL A 719 -44.33 43.47 -14.13
CA VAL A 719 -43.20 42.65 -13.65
C VAL A 719 -43.23 42.58 -12.13
N THR A 720 -42.62 41.54 -11.58
CA THR A 720 -42.55 41.23 -10.16
C THR A 720 -41.10 41.14 -9.68
N SER A 721 -40.88 41.13 -8.36
CA SER A 721 -39.56 40.91 -7.78
C SER A 721 -38.98 39.51 -8.03
N TYR A 722 -39.73 38.60 -8.66
CA TYR A 722 -39.27 37.27 -9.06
C TYR A 722 -38.92 37.18 -10.56
N ASP A 723 -39.23 38.22 -11.35
CA ASP A 723 -38.89 38.29 -12.77
C ASP A 723 -37.42 38.68 -12.95
N ASN A 724 -36.66 37.78 -13.56
CA ASN A 724 -35.24 38.02 -13.80
C ASN A 724 -35.00 38.47 -15.23
N PHE A 725 -34.53 39.69 -15.39
CA PHE A 725 -34.03 40.19 -16.66
C PHE A 725 -32.52 40.11 -16.68
N THR A 726 -31.95 39.79 -17.82
CA THR A 726 -30.51 39.74 -18.05
C THR A 726 -30.16 40.71 -19.17
N ILE A 727 -29.26 41.64 -18.90
CA ILE A 727 -28.60 42.44 -19.93
C ILE A 727 -27.26 41.81 -20.28
N THR A 728 -27.02 41.58 -21.57
CA THR A 728 -25.76 41.05 -22.08
C THR A 728 -25.14 42.07 -23.02
N ILE A 729 -23.94 42.59 -22.71
CA ILE A 729 -23.18 43.52 -23.56
C ILE A 729 -21.81 42.90 -23.83
N ASP A 730 -21.44 42.76 -25.11
CA ASP A 730 -20.19 42.12 -25.54
C ASP A 730 -19.97 40.73 -24.89
N GLY A 731 -21.04 39.92 -24.82
CA GLY A 731 -21.02 38.58 -24.24
C GLY A 731 -20.99 38.50 -22.71
N LEU A 732 -20.78 39.61 -22.00
CA LEU A 732 -20.85 39.68 -20.54
C LEU A 732 -22.27 39.96 -20.07
N SER A 733 -22.70 39.33 -18.98
CA SER A 733 -24.11 39.37 -18.53
C SER A 733 -24.29 39.82 -17.09
N ALA A 734 -25.32 40.62 -16.85
CA ALA A 734 -25.80 41.03 -15.53
C ALA A 734 -27.31 40.80 -15.41
N THR A 735 -27.75 40.13 -14.35
CA THR A 735 -29.16 39.75 -14.14
C THR A 735 -29.74 40.50 -12.95
N ALA A 736 -30.95 41.05 -13.09
CA ALA A 736 -31.64 41.75 -12.02
C ALA A 736 -33.16 41.50 -12.05
N SER A 737 -33.77 41.68 -10.88
CA SER A 737 -35.22 41.77 -10.68
C SER A 737 -35.57 43.13 -10.08
N ILE A 738 -36.81 43.61 -10.22
CA ILE A 738 -37.23 44.84 -9.53
C ILE A 738 -37.21 44.66 -8.00
N SER A 739 -36.96 45.73 -7.26
CA SER A 739 -36.87 45.70 -5.79
C SER A 739 -38.21 45.76 -5.08
N THR A 740 -39.27 46.20 -5.76
CA THR A 740 -40.64 46.19 -5.25
C THR A 740 -41.33 44.88 -5.61
N ALA A 741 -42.29 44.44 -4.81
CA ALA A 741 -42.94 43.13 -5.01
C ALA A 741 -43.57 43.01 -6.41
N SER A 742 -44.25 44.05 -6.89
CA SER A 742 -44.69 44.17 -8.28
C SER A 742 -44.81 45.62 -8.72
N ALA A 743 -44.70 45.86 -10.03
CA ALA A 743 -44.87 47.17 -10.64
C ALA A 743 -45.59 47.05 -11.99
N SER A 744 -46.29 48.12 -12.40
CA SER A 744 -47.00 48.18 -13.69
C SER A 744 -46.70 49.46 -14.49
N GLY A 745 -46.88 49.42 -15.81
CA GLY A 745 -46.76 50.56 -16.71
C GLY A 745 -45.38 51.22 -16.65
N ALA A 746 -45.37 52.54 -16.53
CA ALA A 746 -44.14 53.32 -16.38
C ALA A 746 -43.29 52.92 -15.16
N ALA A 747 -43.92 52.51 -14.05
CA ALA A 747 -43.20 52.10 -12.86
C ALA A 747 -42.40 50.80 -13.10
N ALA A 748 -42.98 49.84 -13.84
CA ALA A 748 -42.32 48.58 -14.19
C ALA A 748 -41.07 48.81 -15.05
N ARG A 749 -41.20 49.54 -16.15
CA ARG A 749 -40.07 49.81 -17.06
C ARG A 749 -38.95 50.62 -16.40
N ASN A 750 -39.30 51.60 -15.57
CA ASN A 750 -38.33 52.47 -14.91
C ASN A 750 -37.54 51.69 -13.85
N ALA A 751 -38.24 50.85 -13.08
CA ALA A 751 -37.62 50.01 -12.06
C ALA A 751 -36.65 49.01 -12.67
N ILE A 752 -37.03 48.31 -13.76
CA ILE A 752 -36.15 47.30 -14.36
C ILE A 752 -34.96 47.93 -15.09
N ALA A 753 -35.16 49.03 -15.82
CA ALA A 753 -34.06 49.74 -16.48
C ALA A 753 -33.01 50.24 -15.47
N SER A 754 -33.47 50.85 -14.39
CA SER A 754 -32.58 51.33 -13.33
C SER A 754 -31.84 50.19 -12.64
N GLN A 755 -32.55 49.11 -12.26
CA GLN A 755 -31.92 48.00 -11.55
C GLN A 755 -30.93 47.24 -12.43
N LEU A 756 -31.24 46.98 -13.69
CA LEU A 756 -30.31 46.32 -14.63
C LEU A 756 -29.04 47.15 -14.85
N ALA A 757 -29.17 48.46 -15.04
CA ALA A 757 -28.01 49.33 -15.22
C ALA A 757 -27.15 49.44 -13.95
N GLN A 758 -27.79 49.49 -12.78
CA GLN A 758 -27.09 49.45 -11.49
C GLN A 758 -26.33 48.13 -11.32
N THR A 759 -27.00 46.99 -11.52
CA THR A 759 -26.36 45.68 -11.40
C THR A 759 -25.23 45.50 -12.43
N TRP A 760 -25.41 46.00 -13.66
CA TRP A 760 -24.34 46.06 -14.65
C TRP A 760 -23.14 46.85 -14.13
N ASN A 761 -23.35 48.05 -13.58
CA ASN A 761 -22.24 48.87 -13.09
C ASN A 761 -21.59 48.31 -11.81
N THR A 762 -22.34 47.69 -10.91
CA THR A 762 -21.78 47.00 -9.74
C THR A 762 -20.89 45.84 -10.16
N LYS A 763 -21.18 45.19 -11.29
CA LYS A 763 -20.34 44.09 -11.78
C LYS A 763 -19.22 44.56 -12.70
N TYR A 764 -19.53 45.43 -13.65
CA TYR A 764 -18.70 45.77 -14.79
C TYR A 764 -18.52 47.28 -15.01
N GLY A 765 -18.98 48.15 -14.10
CA GLY A 765 -18.88 49.61 -14.23
C GLY A 765 -17.48 50.16 -13.92
N THR A 766 -17.37 51.49 -13.85
CA THR A 766 -16.08 52.21 -13.65
C THR A 766 -15.67 52.36 -12.18
N VAL A 767 -16.62 52.37 -11.24
CA VAL A 767 -16.36 52.65 -9.81
C VAL A 767 -17.06 51.60 -8.95
N GLY A 768 -16.32 51.02 -7.99
CA GLY A 768 -16.86 50.05 -7.02
C GLY A 768 -17.30 48.71 -7.61
N SER A 769 -16.76 48.34 -8.79
CA SER A 769 -17.16 47.15 -9.53
C SER A 769 -16.32 45.92 -9.19
N VAL A 770 -16.94 44.73 -9.21
CA VAL A 770 -16.27 43.44 -8.89
C VAL A 770 -15.37 42.96 -10.04
N SER A 771 -15.77 43.26 -11.27
CA SER A 771 -15.11 42.83 -12.51
C SER A 771 -15.07 43.97 -13.52
N GLY A 772 -14.86 45.21 -13.04
CA GLY A 772 -14.80 46.41 -13.86
C GLY A 772 -13.85 46.28 -15.05
N ASP A 773 -12.75 45.55 -14.87
CA ASP A 773 -11.76 45.33 -15.91
C ASP A 773 -12.18 44.34 -16.99
N MET A 774 -13.37 43.72 -16.94
CA MET A 774 -13.83 42.82 -18.02
C MET A 774 -14.57 43.53 -19.15
N SER A 775 -15.09 44.74 -18.93
CA SER A 775 -15.98 45.43 -19.89
C SER A 775 -15.46 46.81 -20.34
N LEU A 776 -15.62 47.13 -21.62
CA LEU A 776 -15.42 48.48 -22.18
C LEU A 776 -16.59 49.44 -21.90
N TRP A 777 -17.71 48.90 -21.43
CA TRP A 777 -19.01 49.58 -21.39
C TRP A 777 -19.48 49.83 -19.95
N ALA A 778 -19.95 51.04 -19.71
CA ALA A 778 -20.76 51.38 -18.55
C ALA A 778 -22.22 51.59 -18.99
N ALA A 779 -23.16 51.34 -18.08
CA ALA A 779 -24.59 51.50 -18.33
C ALA A 779 -25.15 52.62 -17.45
N ASN A 780 -26.11 53.39 -17.92
CA ASN A 780 -26.80 54.39 -17.11
C ASN A 780 -28.30 54.24 -17.30
N GLY A 781 -28.97 53.74 -16.26
CA GLY A 781 -30.41 53.51 -16.27
C GLY A 781 -31.13 54.75 -15.74
N ASP A 782 -31.89 55.39 -16.62
CA ASP A 782 -32.73 56.52 -16.24
C ASP A 782 -34.03 56.01 -15.57
N TYR A 783 -34.18 56.36 -14.29
CA TYR A 783 -35.31 56.01 -13.43
C TYR A 783 -36.61 56.75 -13.80
N VAL A 784 -36.58 57.64 -14.81
CA VAL A 784 -37.76 58.37 -15.32
C VAL A 784 -38.17 57.90 -16.71
N SER A 785 -37.23 57.74 -17.65
CA SER A 785 -37.55 57.32 -19.02
C SER A 785 -37.63 55.81 -19.24
N GLY A 786 -37.05 54.99 -18.35
CA GLY A 786 -36.97 53.53 -18.54
C GLY A 786 -35.93 53.12 -19.60
N THR A 787 -34.95 53.99 -19.84
CA THR A 787 -33.88 53.78 -20.83
C THR A 787 -32.57 53.47 -20.13
N ILE A 788 -31.83 52.51 -20.65
CA ILE A 788 -30.43 52.24 -20.31
C ILE A 788 -29.56 52.79 -21.44
N SER A 789 -28.87 53.90 -21.18
CA SER A 789 -27.83 54.39 -22.08
C SER A 789 -26.52 53.66 -21.81
N ILE A 790 -25.87 53.16 -22.86
CA ILE A 790 -24.61 52.41 -22.74
C ILE A 790 -23.51 53.23 -23.38
N SER A 791 -22.46 53.51 -22.62
CA SER A 791 -21.34 54.37 -23.06
C SER A 791 -20.02 53.66 -22.87
N LEU A 792 -19.07 53.91 -23.78
CA LEU A 792 -17.68 53.54 -23.56
C LEU A 792 -17.17 54.20 -22.28
N LYS A 793 -16.39 53.46 -21.50
CA LYS A 793 -15.72 54.00 -20.31
C LYS A 793 -14.61 54.99 -20.64
N ALA A 794 -14.03 54.89 -21.84
CA ALA A 794 -13.06 55.84 -22.35
C ALA A 794 -13.24 56.06 -23.86
N SER A 795 -13.10 57.31 -24.31
CA SER A 795 -13.20 57.67 -25.72
C SER A 795 -11.95 57.29 -26.54
N THR A 796 -10.90 56.81 -25.87
CA THR A 796 -9.61 56.43 -26.46
C THR A 796 -9.47 54.93 -26.72
N SER A 797 -10.53 54.13 -26.58
CA SER A 797 -10.49 52.66 -26.80
C SER A 797 -10.29 52.24 -28.27
N GLY A 798 -10.17 53.18 -29.21
CA GLY A 798 -10.06 52.91 -30.65
C GLY A 798 -11.27 52.13 -31.18
N SER A 799 -11.03 51.16 -32.05
CA SER A 799 -12.08 50.36 -32.70
C SER A 799 -12.67 49.24 -31.83
N ARG A 800 -12.20 49.04 -30.59
CA ARG A 800 -12.44 47.79 -29.83
C ARG A 800 -13.90 47.50 -29.48
N GLY A 801 -14.71 48.56 -29.34
CA GLY A 801 -16.15 48.45 -29.12
C GLY A 801 -16.98 48.28 -30.39
N PHE A 802 -16.38 48.40 -31.58
CA PHE A 802 -17.12 48.40 -32.85
C PHE A 802 -17.71 47.02 -33.12
N GLY A 803 -18.98 46.98 -33.55
CA GLY A 803 -19.69 45.73 -33.85
C GLY A 803 -20.07 44.88 -32.64
N LYS A 804 -19.76 45.32 -31.40
CA LYS A 804 -20.19 44.62 -30.18
C LYS A 804 -21.68 44.78 -29.97
N ALA A 805 -22.35 43.71 -29.57
CA ALA A 805 -23.79 43.68 -29.43
C ALA A 805 -24.27 43.88 -27.99
N VAL A 806 -25.49 44.39 -27.84
CA VAL A 806 -26.28 44.35 -26.60
C VAL A 806 -27.56 43.54 -26.82
N SER A 807 -27.98 42.79 -25.81
CA SER A 807 -29.26 42.07 -25.82
C SER A 807 -29.88 42.03 -24.43
N ILE A 808 -31.20 41.81 -24.39
CA ILE A 808 -31.97 41.59 -23.17
C ILE A 808 -32.63 40.22 -23.25
N ALA A 809 -32.58 39.48 -22.16
CA ALA A 809 -33.36 38.26 -21.96
C ALA A 809 -34.24 38.41 -20.72
N TRP A 810 -35.43 37.78 -20.73
CA TRP A 810 -36.35 37.80 -19.60
C TRP A 810 -36.82 36.39 -19.24
N ALA A 811 -36.46 35.95 -18.03
CA ALA A 811 -37.00 34.76 -17.40
C ALA A 811 -38.20 35.15 -16.53
N LYS A 812 -39.41 34.82 -17.02
CA LYS A 812 -40.68 35.14 -16.36
C LYS A 812 -40.84 34.40 -15.03
N ALA A 813 -41.43 35.06 -14.03
CA ALA A 813 -41.81 34.38 -12.80
C ALA A 813 -42.94 33.36 -13.03
N THR A 814 -42.97 32.29 -12.24
CA THR A 814 -44.03 31.28 -12.26
C THR A 814 -45.35 31.83 -11.70
N ALA A 815 -46.50 31.23 -12.05
CA ALA A 815 -47.81 31.68 -11.57
C ALA A 815 -47.88 31.77 -10.03
N ALA A 816 -47.23 30.83 -9.34
CA ALA A 816 -47.14 30.82 -7.88
C ALA A 816 -46.36 32.03 -7.36
N GLN A 817 -45.21 32.34 -7.97
CA GLN A 817 -44.38 33.50 -7.60
C GLN A 817 -45.10 34.83 -7.84
N VAL A 818 -45.83 34.96 -8.95
CA VAL A 818 -46.65 36.15 -9.22
C VAL A 818 -47.74 36.31 -8.17
N SER A 819 -48.41 35.21 -7.81
CA SER A 819 -49.47 35.24 -6.78
C SER A 819 -48.94 35.62 -5.40
N MET A 820 -47.72 35.19 -5.05
CA MET A 820 -47.03 35.60 -3.83
C MET A 820 -46.70 37.11 -3.84
N ALA A 821 -46.14 37.61 -4.93
CA ALA A 821 -45.68 38.99 -5.02
C ALA A 821 -46.83 40.03 -5.11
N THR A 822 -48.01 39.60 -5.53
CA THR A 822 -49.20 40.46 -5.70
C THR A 822 -50.25 40.30 -4.60
N ALA A 823 -50.05 39.37 -3.67
CA ALA A 823 -51.01 39.01 -2.62
C ALA A 823 -52.42 38.67 -3.13
N GLY A 824 -52.51 38.05 -4.32
CA GLY A 824 -53.78 37.66 -4.97
C GLY A 824 -53.57 36.57 -6.04
N VAL A 825 -54.65 35.96 -6.55
CA VAL A 825 -54.57 34.93 -7.61
C VAL A 825 -54.34 35.62 -8.96
N VAL A 826 -53.09 35.68 -9.41
CA VAL A 826 -52.73 36.25 -10.72
C VAL A 826 -52.07 35.15 -11.57
N THR A 827 -52.59 34.94 -12.78
CA THR A 827 -52.01 34.00 -13.77
C THR A 827 -50.82 34.62 -14.48
N THR A 828 -49.84 33.82 -14.92
CA THR A 828 -48.64 34.29 -15.67
C THR A 828 -48.96 35.09 -16.94
N ALA A 829 -50.18 34.97 -17.48
CA ALA A 829 -50.67 35.76 -18.61
C ALA A 829 -50.66 37.27 -18.35
N ALA A 830 -50.67 37.72 -17.08
CA ALA A 830 -50.62 39.14 -16.75
C ALA A 830 -49.20 39.74 -16.83
N GLN A 831 -48.14 38.92 -16.89
CA GLN A 831 -46.76 39.41 -16.97
C GLN A 831 -46.37 39.70 -18.41
N VAL A 832 -46.10 40.97 -18.68
CA VAL A 832 -45.65 41.45 -20.00
C VAL A 832 -44.61 42.56 -19.86
N ALA A 833 -43.56 42.50 -20.67
CA ALA A 833 -42.48 43.48 -20.69
C ALA A 833 -41.77 43.40 -22.03
N ASP A 834 -41.45 44.56 -22.60
CA ASP A 834 -40.89 44.65 -23.94
C ASP A 834 -39.92 45.83 -24.02
N TRP A 835 -39.02 45.79 -24.98
CA TRP A 835 -37.93 46.76 -25.11
C TRP A 835 -37.53 46.97 -26.57
N THR A 836 -36.93 48.11 -26.83
CA THR A 836 -36.34 48.43 -28.13
C THR A 836 -34.88 48.78 -27.90
N ILE A 837 -33.98 48.13 -28.63
CA ILE A 837 -32.55 48.43 -28.63
C ILE A 837 -32.23 49.18 -29.92
N GLY A 838 -31.71 50.39 -29.78
CA GLY A 838 -31.43 51.23 -30.94
C GLY A 838 -32.66 51.97 -31.45
N ALA A 839 -32.77 52.12 -32.76
CA ALA A 839 -33.78 52.94 -33.43
C ALA A 839 -34.96 52.13 -33.98
N THR A 840 -34.80 50.81 -34.16
CA THR A 840 -35.82 49.96 -34.79
C THR A 840 -36.29 48.83 -33.86
N GLU A 841 -37.41 48.20 -34.21
CA GLU A 841 -37.94 47.03 -33.49
C GLU A 841 -37.21 45.72 -33.87
N ALA A 842 -36.21 45.79 -34.76
CA ALA A 842 -35.46 44.62 -35.23
C ALA A 842 -34.15 44.48 -34.45
N SER A 843 -33.68 43.26 -34.22
CA SER A 843 -32.40 43.03 -33.54
C SER A 843 -31.16 43.40 -34.37
N SER A 844 -31.35 43.90 -35.60
CA SER A 844 -30.26 44.20 -36.54
C SER A 844 -29.47 45.46 -36.20
N ASP A 845 -30.03 46.38 -35.40
CA ASP A 845 -29.35 47.58 -34.92
C ASP A 845 -28.87 47.47 -33.47
N ASN A 846 -28.80 46.25 -32.94
CA ASN A 846 -28.34 45.95 -31.57
C ASN A 846 -26.82 45.96 -31.41
N THR A 847 -26.08 46.54 -32.36
CA THR A 847 -24.62 46.54 -32.40
C THR A 847 -24.07 47.96 -32.36
N ALA A 848 -22.96 48.16 -31.66
CA ALA A 848 -22.28 49.44 -31.60
C ALA A 848 -21.77 49.90 -32.97
N ALA A 849 -22.15 51.12 -33.36
CA ALA A 849 -21.78 51.74 -34.62
C ALA A 849 -20.69 52.80 -34.41
N ALA A 850 -19.91 53.11 -35.45
CA ALA A 850 -18.87 54.11 -35.37
C ALA A 850 -19.42 55.54 -35.36
N SER A 851 -18.75 56.42 -34.63
CA SER A 851 -19.02 57.87 -34.63
C SER A 851 -17.80 58.73 -34.99
N ALA A 852 -16.66 58.08 -35.24
CA ALA A 852 -15.41 58.68 -35.70
C ALA A 852 -14.71 57.75 -36.70
N LEU A 853 -13.78 58.31 -37.47
CA LEU A 853 -12.86 57.52 -38.28
C LEU A 853 -11.62 57.16 -37.46
N VAL A 854 -11.00 56.04 -37.80
CA VAL A 854 -9.66 55.68 -37.35
C VAL A 854 -8.75 55.70 -38.58
N MET A 855 -7.74 56.56 -38.55
CA MET A 855 -6.65 56.57 -39.54
C MET A 855 -5.45 55.86 -38.93
N THR A 856 -4.91 54.86 -39.62
CA THR A 856 -3.70 54.13 -39.20
C THR A 856 -2.57 54.33 -40.19
N LEU A 857 -1.35 54.44 -39.67
CA LEU A 857 -0.12 54.44 -40.46
C LEU A 857 0.79 53.33 -39.94
N THR A 858 0.98 52.31 -40.77
CA THR A 858 1.81 51.13 -40.46
C THR A 858 3.15 51.25 -41.14
N GLU A 859 4.25 50.95 -40.45
CA GLU A 859 5.57 50.94 -41.07
C GLU A 859 5.70 49.84 -42.13
N VAL A 860 6.53 50.08 -43.15
CA VAL A 860 6.94 49.06 -44.12
C VAL A 860 8.45 49.09 -44.31
N THR A 861 8.98 50.18 -44.85
CA THR A 861 10.42 50.47 -44.94
C THR A 861 10.80 51.73 -44.17
N ASN A 862 9.85 52.64 -43.98
CA ASN A 862 10.03 53.86 -43.19
C ASN A 862 9.37 53.71 -41.82
N SER A 863 10.09 54.08 -40.77
CA SER A 863 9.62 54.08 -39.39
C SER A 863 8.51 55.11 -39.19
N VAL A 864 7.53 54.76 -38.36
CA VAL A 864 6.40 55.63 -38.04
C VAL A 864 6.43 56.17 -36.60
N THR A 865 7.45 55.86 -35.79
CA THR A 865 7.59 56.22 -34.36
C THR A 865 7.14 57.64 -33.98
N SER A 866 6.53 57.78 -32.80
CA SER A 866 6.06 59.08 -32.28
C SER A 866 7.18 60.08 -31.97
N THR A 867 8.43 59.62 -31.91
CA THR A 867 9.63 60.42 -31.59
C THR A 867 10.56 60.63 -32.79
N GLY A 868 10.27 60.05 -33.96
CA GLY A 868 11.07 60.16 -35.19
C GLY A 868 10.49 61.12 -36.22
N SER A 869 11.36 61.79 -36.99
CA SER A 869 10.99 62.82 -37.98
C SER A 869 10.37 62.29 -39.28
N ASN A 870 10.20 60.98 -39.45
CA ASN A 870 9.89 60.37 -40.74
C ASN A 870 8.39 60.34 -41.07
N ALA A 871 7.49 60.38 -40.10
CA ALA A 871 6.05 60.48 -40.35
C ALA A 871 5.36 61.42 -39.35
N VAL A 872 4.80 62.51 -39.87
CA VAL A 872 4.17 63.57 -39.07
C VAL A 872 2.74 63.78 -39.55
N VAL A 873 1.80 63.63 -38.63
CA VAL A 873 0.40 64.04 -38.84
C VAL A 873 0.17 65.38 -38.15
N THR A 874 -0.36 66.35 -38.87
CA THR A 874 -0.78 67.64 -38.32
C THR A 874 -2.24 67.91 -38.61
N PHE A 875 -2.89 68.57 -37.65
CA PHE A 875 -4.30 68.94 -37.72
C PHE A 875 -4.43 70.45 -37.59
N ASP A 876 -5.31 71.07 -38.36
CA ASP A 876 -5.63 72.49 -38.18
C ASP A 876 -6.29 72.72 -36.81
N ALA A 877 -6.10 73.91 -36.23
CA ALA A 877 -6.62 74.22 -34.89
C ALA A 877 -8.16 74.17 -34.87
N VAL A 878 -8.72 73.26 -34.06
CA VAL A 878 -10.17 73.14 -33.82
C VAL A 878 -10.45 73.35 -32.33
N ALA A 879 -11.66 73.81 -31.99
CA ALA A 879 -12.09 73.96 -30.59
C ALA A 879 -11.93 72.65 -29.80
N SER A 880 -11.40 72.75 -28.58
CA SER A 880 -10.84 71.64 -27.79
C SER A 880 -11.76 70.44 -27.52
N ALA A 881 -13.08 70.59 -27.68
CA ALA A 881 -14.06 69.52 -27.43
C ALA A 881 -14.18 68.50 -28.58
N LYS A 882 -13.54 68.75 -29.74
CA LYS A 882 -13.63 67.89 -30.94
C LYS A 882 -12.31 67.80 -31.72
N ALA A 883 -11.18 67.84 -31.02
CA ALA A 883 -9.87 67.66 -31.64
C ALA A 883 -9.61 66.16 -31.95
N PRO A 884 -8.90 65.84 -33.04
CA PRO A 884 -8.36 64.50 -33.28
C PRO A 884 -7.52 64.02 -32.10
N ILE A 885 -7.58 62.72 -31.82
CA ILE A 885 -6.84 62.11 -30.73
C ILE A 885 -5.87 61.09 -31.33
N GLU A 886 -4.58 61.25 -31.04
CA GLU A 886 -3.65 60.15 -31.27
C GLU A 886 -3.95 59.04 -30.26
N LEU A 887 -4.27 57.87 -30.78
CA LEU A 887 -4.57 56.70 -29.97
C LEU A 887 -3.26 56.12 -29.45
N ALA A 888 -3.29 55.65 -28.21
CA ALA A 888 -2.16 54.99 -27.58
C ALA A 888 -2.55 53.58 -27.16
N THR A 889 -1.54 52.71 -27.09
CA THR A 889 -1.66 51.39 -26.48
C THR A 889 -0.68 51.28 -25.32
N THR A 890 -1.19 50.76 -24.20
CA THR A 890 -0.39 50.46 -23.00
C THR A 890 0.04 49.00 -22.97
N ASN A 891 -0.04 48.27 -24.09
CA ASN A 891 0.56 46.96 -24.21
C ASN A 891 2.08 47.10 -23.98
N ILE A 892 2.53 46.94 -22.73
CA ILE A 892 3.92 47.08 -22.31
C ILE A 892 4.66 45.79 -22.64
N LEU A 893 5.89 45.92 -23.14
CA LEU A 893 6.90 44.87 -23.18
C LEU A 893 7.11 44.25 -21.79
N TYR A 894 7.32 42.94 -21.72
CA TYR A 894 8.11 42.40 -20.63
C TYR A 894 9.53 42.97 -20.75
N THR A 895 10.10 43.44 -19.64
CA THR A 895 11.53 43.75 -19.55
C THR A 895 12.19 42.70 -18.66
N PRO A 896 13.50 42.41 -18.82
CA PRO A 896 14.18 41.35 -18.06
C PRO A 896 14.20 41.53 -16.53
N THR A 897 13.78 42.68 -16.00
CA THR A 897 13.88 42.99 -14.56
C THR A 897 12.56 43.45 -13.92
N GLY A 898 11.41 43.34 -14.61
CA GLY A 898 10.12 43.78 -14.08
C GLY A 898 8.97 42.85 -14.44
N THR A 899 8.03 42.68 -13.51
CA THR A 899 6.72 42.04 -13.75
C THR A 899 5.95 42.83 -14.81
N GLY A 900 6.10 42.44 -16.08
CA GLY A 900 5.20 42.87 -17.15
C GLY A 900 3.82 42.29 -16.90
N ASN A 901 2.79 43.12 -16.85
CA ASN A 901 1.42 42.64 -16.81
C ASN A 901 0.55 43.56 -17.66
N ALA A 902 0.41 43.24 -18.95
CA ALA A 902 -0.56 43.91 -19.82
C ALA A 902 -0.96 43.11 -21.08
N THR A 903 -1.24 41.81 -21.00
CA THR A 903 -2.01 41.13 -22.06
C THR A 903 -3.51 41.24 -21.76
N THR A 904 -4.35 41.54 -22.75
CA THR A 904 -5.81 41.46 -22.58
C THR A 904 -6.19 40.00 -22.40
N THR A 905 -6.50 39.59 -21.17
CA THR A 905 -7.16 38.33 -20.89
C THR A 905 -8.66 38.57 -20.83
N THR A 906 -9.47 37.51 -20.81
CA THR A 906 -10.92 37.62 -20.53
C THR A 906 -11.21 38.40 -19.23
N ALA A 907 -10.23 38.54 -18.33
CA ALA A 907 -10.35 39.25 -17.06
C ALA A 907 -9.96 40.75 -17.09
N ASN A 908 -9.15 41.23 -18.04
CA ASN A 908 -8.57 42.59 -18.04
C ASN A 908 -8.60 43.29 -19.42
N ILE A 909 -9.39 44.36 -19.57
CA ILE A 909 -9.78 44.98 -20.86
C ILE A 909 -9.29 46.43 -21.04
N TYR A 910 -8.64 47.04 -20.02
CA TYR A 910 -8.02 48.38 -20.03
C TYR A 910 -8.72 49.40 -20.95
N PRO A 911 -9.79 50.07 -20.49
CA PRO A 911 -10.64 50.88 -21.36
C PRO A 911 -9.93 52.04 -22.08
N THR A 912 -8.89 52.62 -21.50
CA THR A 912 -8.15 53.75 -22.11
C THR A 912 -7.23 53.33 -23.27
N ASP A 913 -7.16 52.03 -23.59
CA ASP A 913 -6.19 51.44 -24.50
C ASP A 913 -6.81 51.06 -25.86
N ALA A 914 -6.21 51.55 -26.95
CA ALA A 914 -6.61 51.31 -28.34
C ALA A 914 -5.96 50.08 -28.98
N ARG A 915 -5.62 49.05 -28.19
CA ARG A 915 -5.15 47.73 -28.63
C ARG A 915 -5.89 47.19 -29.88
N GLY A 916 -5.13 46.64 -30.82
CA GLY A 916 -5.63 46.18 -32.13
C GLY A 916 -5.75 47.29 -33.18
N THR A 917 -5.73 48.56 -32.75
CA THR A 917 -5.68 49.73 -33.63
C THR A 917 -4.28 50.37 -33.65
N VAL A 918 -3.58 50.34 -32.51
CA VAL A 918 -2.20 50.80 -32.35
C VAL A 918 -1.31 49.60 -32.05
N VAL A 919 -0.12 49.57 -32.66
CA VAL A 919 0.94 48.58 -32.41
C VAL A 919 2.21 49.34 -32.10
N ASN A 920 2.74 49.22 -30.88
CA ASN A 920 4.05 49.78 -30.54
C ASN A 920 5.14 48.99 -31.30
N GLY A 921 6.18 49.67 -31.79
CA GLY A 921 7.26 49.09 -32.61
C GLY A 921 8.20 48.12 -31.90
N GLU A 922 7.80 47.56 -30.76
CA GLU A 922 8.59 46.59 -30.01
C GLU A 922 7.62 45.51 -29.45
N GLY A 923 7.91 44.23 -29.72
CA GLY A 923 7.44 43.10 -28.89
C GLY A 923 6.19 42.30 -29.32
N ALA A 924 6.11 41.76 -30.53
CA ALA A 924 5.18 40.64 -30.81
C ALA A 924 5.85 39.27 -31.01
N ASN A 925 7.07 39.09 -30.49
CA ASN A 925 7.66 37.76 -30.26
C ASN A 925 8.66 37.80 -29.11
N GLU A 926 8.17 37.90 -27.86
CA GLU A 926 8.77 37.04 -26.85
C GLU A 926 8.18 35.65 -27.07
N GLY A 927 8.94 34.83 -27.78
CA GLY A 927 8.59 33.46 -28.09
C GLY A 927 9.88 32.69 -28.32
N THR A 928 9.90 31.44 -27.87
CA THR A 928 11.02 30.53 -28.11
C THR A 928 11.21 30.36 -29.61
N THR A 929 12.26 30.92 -30.18
CA THR A 929 12.78 30.43 -31.46
C THR A 929 13.52 29.12 -31.22
N SER A 930 13.84 28.40 -32.30
CA SER A 930 14.89 27.38 -32.28
C SER A 930 16.13 27.90 -31.55
N ALA A 931 16.78 26.97 -30.86
CA ALA A 931 17.77 27.20 -29.81
C ALA A 931 18.78 28.35 -30.09
N VAL A 932 18.93 29.27 -29.13
CA VAL A 932 19.94 30.35 -29.18
C VAL A 932 21.36 29.79 -29.00
N VAL A 933 21.48 28.66 -28.32
CA VAL A 933 22.61 27.75 -28.51
C VAL A 933 22.09 26.62 -29.37
N ALA A 934 22.39 26.65 -30.67
CA ALA A 934 22.11 25.51 -31.55
C ALA A 934 22.62 24.24 -30.85
N ARG A 935 21.83 23.16 -30.90
CA ARG A 935 22.27 21.85 -30.42
C ARG A 935 23.68 21.60 -30.95
N VAL A 936 24.65 21.52 -30.04
CA VAL A 936 25.99 21.12 -30.41
C VAL A 936 25.96 19.61 -30.50
N SER A 937 26.28 19.07 -31.67
CA SER A 937 26.32 17.63 -31.89
C SER A 937 27.53 17.28 -32.72
N THR A 938 28.46 16.54 -32.13
CA THR A 938 29.49 15.78 -32.84
C THR A 938 29.14 14.32 -32.68
N ASP A 939 28.86 13.64 -33.79
CA ASP A 939 28.43 12.25 -33.79
C ASP A 939 29.35 11.40 -34.68
N ARG A 940 30.06 10.48 -34.05
CA ARG A 940 30.88 9.42 -34.66
C ARG A 940 30.43 8.04 -34.18
N SER A 941 29.29 7.94 -33.50
CA SER A 941 28.74 6.66 -33.03
C SER A 941 28.41 5.69 -34.17
N GLN A 942 28.21 6.22 -35.38
CA GLN A 942 27.96 5.44 -36.61
C GLN A 942 29.22 5.10 -37.41
N TRP A 943 30.42 5.45 -36.94
CA TRP A 943 31.66 5.04 -37.57
C TRP A 943 31.85 3.53 -37.42
N THR A 944 32.61 2.91 -38.33
CA THR A 944 32.91 1.47 -38.21
C THR A 944 33.97 1.24 -37.14
N PHE A 945 33.75 0.28 -36.26
CA PHE A 945 34.72 -0.13 -35.24
C PHE A 945 35.37 -1.45 -35.69
N THR A 946 36.68 -1.46 -35.87
CA THR A 946 37.46 -2.63 -36.28
C THR A 946 38.53 -2.95 -35.24
N GLY A 947 38.78 -4.24 -34.96
CA GLY A 947 39.87 -4.65 -34.08
C GLY A 947 41.24 -4.22 -34.64
N SER A 948 42.19 -3.96 -33.75
CA SER A 948 43.58 -3.61 -34.11
C SER A 948 44.38 -4.80 -34.61
#